data_AF-A0A1Q8V4I5-F1
#
_entry.id   AF-A0A1Q8V4I5-F1
#
_cell.length_a   1.000
_cell.length_b   1.000
_cell.length_c   1.000
_cell.angle_alpha   90.00
_cell.angle_beta   90.00
_cell.angle_gamma   90.00
#
_symmetry.space_group_name_H-M   'P 1'
#
loop_
_entity.id
_entity.type
_entity.pdbx_description
1 polymer ?
#
loop_
_entity_poly.entity_id
_entity_poly.type
_entity_poly.pdbx_seq_one_letter_code
_entity_poly.pdbx_strand_id
1 'polypeptide(L)'
;MLGAFLRRIMPDLDSKSLYKALLAKDSRFDGRFFVGVATTGVYCRPVCRARKPLAVNCSFYATAAEAEQAGFRPCLLCRPELAPGYAPVDSSASLARAAARYIERNCGVQGSLTDIARHLGCSNRHLRRVFEDAYHVRPVEYRQTCRLLLAKSLLTDTNLSVVDVAYSAGFGSLRRFNEVFRRRYRLTPTVLRSQARLSRTDGDAVRLSLGYRPPYCWDLMLKFLARRAIPGVEKVEEDRYARTIRLRSSGRDLTGWVTVDNDAEHNRLTVTVSASLLPALPVVLDGIKNLFDLHCEPDTVARALTSMDESALGPFIPGIRVPGCFDAFETAVLAVLGQQVTVQAARTLAGRLVQALGSPVDTGIDGLTTTFPMVQELLNLDGAIEPHLGPLGIIAARARAIHGLAAMMSSGIIDASCCPDPEAAVTRFMEIPGIGVWTAGYIAMRCLAWPDAFLATDLEVRKALGTPPPGKILTLAECWKPWRAYAVMHLWNRAEAESASEHATKSKKRNEKKEEMHYLSHYESPLGAMTMAGDGEHLTGLWFDGQKYDRSTIDNDAVVQPHLPVFTQTAQWLDTYFEGADPGFTPPIRVEGSDFKKMVTSIMLSIPFGATSTYAQIAAEVARRTGRKQMSAQAVGGAVGRNPIVLIVPCHRVVATNGSLRGYAGGVNRKEWLLEMEGVNVSGLLTPPAADDGGETRE
;
A
#
# COMPACT_ATOMS: atom_id res chain seq x y z
N MET A 1 20.29 41.73 0.35
CA MET A 1 20.89 40.39 0.09
C MET A 1 19.94 39.38 -0.59
N LEU A 2 18.75 39.80 -1.08
CA LEU A 2 17.84 38.92 -1.84
C LEU A 2 18.16 38.80 -3.35
N GLY A 3 18.94 39.73 -3.92
CA GLY A 3 19.24 39.74 -5.37
C GLY A 3 20.25 38.69 -5.85
N ALA A 4 20.93 38.00 -4.95
CA ALA A 4 21.94 36.97 -5.28
C ALA A 4 21.36 35.55 -5.28
N PHE A 5 20.22 35.31 -4.62
CA PHE A 5 19.60 33.98 -4.53
C PHE A 5 18.68 33.67 -5.73
N LEU A 6 18.19 34.70 -6.43
CA LEU A 6 17.32 34.59 -7.62
C LEU A 6 18.09 34.33 -8.94
N ARG A 7 19.43 34.25 -8.93
CA ARG A 7 20.27 34.10 -10.14
C ARG A 7 20.52 32.66 -10.60
N ARG A 8 19.76 31.65 -10.16
CA ARG A 8 20.05 30.24 -10.46
C ARG A 8 18.97 29.47 -11.23
N ILE A 9 18.32 30.14 -12.18
CA ILE A 9 17.39 29.49 -13.13
C ILE A 9 18.07 29.22 -14.48
N MET A 10 19.00 30.07 -14.94
CA MET A 10 19.90 29.70 -16.04
C MET A 10 21.06 28.84 -15.51
N PRO A 11 21.60 27.90 -16.30
CA PRO A 11 22.94 27.37 -16.06
C PRO A 11 23.91 28.54 -15.85
N ASP A 12 24.88 28.43 -14.92
CA ASP A 12 26.01 29.39 -14.75
C ASP A 12 26.94 29.35 -15.99
N LEU A 13 26.39 29.54 -17.18
CA LEU A 13 27.01 29.40 -18.48
C LEU A 13 26.82 30.71 -19.26
N ASP A 14 27.89 31.17 -19.89
CA ASP A 14 27.84 32.34 -20.76
C ASP A 14 27.03 32.05 -22.05
N SER A 15 26.60 33.11 -22.74
CA SER A 15 25.81 32.98 -23.98
C SER A 15 26.52 32.17 -25.07
N LYS A 16 27.88 32.14 -25.05
CA LYS A 16 28.67 31.30 -25.96
C LYS A 16 28.49 29.80 -25.66
N SER A 17 28.46 29.42 -24.39
CA SER A 17 28.24 28.04 -23.94
C SER A 17 26.80 27.60 -24.18
N LEU A 18 25.81 28.47 -23.94
CA LEU A 18 24.41 28.20 -24.27
C LEU A 18 24.21 28.04 -25.79
N TYR A 19 24.90 28.84 -26.60
CA TYR A 19 24.89 28.66 -28.05
C TYR A 19 25.54 27.35 -28.51
N LYS A 20 26.64 26.92 -27.88
CA LYS A 20 27.22 25.59 -28.13
C LYS A 20 26.26 24.46 -27.75
N ALA A 21 25.56 24.57 -26.62
CA ALA A 21 24.53 23.61 -26.22
C ALA A 21 23.37 23.57 -27.23
N LEU A 22 22.95 24.72 -27.75
CA LEU A 22 21.95 24.83 -28.82
C LEU A 22 22.41 24.16 -30.11
N LEU A 23 23.66 24.38 -30.54
CA LEU A 23 24.23 23.74 -31.73
C LEU A 23 24.32 22.21 -31.57
N ALA A 24 24.73 21.75 -30.39
CA ALA A 24 24.83 20.35 -30.04
C ALA A 24 23.47 19.65 -29.91
N LYS A 25 22.37 20.41 -29.77
CA LYS A 25 21.02 19.88 -29.44
C LYS A 25 21.04 19.02 -28.17
N ASP A 26 21.81 19.43 -27.18
CA ASP A 26 22.06 18.65 -25.98
C ASP A 26 20.80 18.57 -25.09
N SER A 27 20.25 17.36 -24.97
CA SER A 27 19.03 17.08 -24.22
C SER A 27 19.16 17.31 -22.72
N ARG A 28 20.39 17.37 -22.18
CA ARG A 28 20.63 17.69 -20.76
C ARG A 28 20.33 19.16 -20.43
N PHE A 29 20.24 20.00 -21.44
CA PHE A 29 19.87 21.41 -21.32
C PHE A 29 18.41 21.69 -21.69
N ASP A 30 17.67 20.66 -22.06
CA ASP A 30 16.27 20.79 -22.42
C ASP A 30 15.41 21.26 -21.23
N GLY A 31 14.59 22.28 -21.47
CA GLY A 31 13.82 22.96 -20.42
C GLY A 31 14.67 23.78 -19.42
N ARG A 32 16.01 23.79 -19.54
CA ARG A 32 16.91 24.57 -18.67
C ARG A 32 17.19 25.99 -19.18
N PHE A 33 16.98 26.21 -20.47
CA PHE A 33 16.98 27.53 -21.09
C PHE A 33 16.20 27.50 -22.41
N PHE A 34 15.83 28.69 -22.90
CA PHE A 34 15.14 28.89 -24.16
C PHE A 34 15.92 29.88 -25.02
N VAL A 35 15.90 29.69 -26.35
CA VAL A 35 16.56 30.60 -27.28
C VAL A 35 15.53 31.41 -28.07
N GLY A 36 15.47 32.72 -27.85
CA GLY A 36 14.74 33.65 -28.71
C GLY A 36 15.55 33.97 -29.95
N VAL A 37 14.94 33.78 -31.13
CA VAL A 37 15.57 33.98 -32.43
C VAL A 37 15.05 35.26 -33.07
N ALA A 38 15.87 36.31 -33.07
CA ALA A 38 15.49 37.66 -33.48
C ALA A 38 14.95 37.70 -34.92
N THR A 39 15.56 36.95 -35.83
CA THR A 39 15.18 36.93 -37.25
C THR A 39 13.80 36.34 -37.53
N THR A 40 13.28 35.50 -36.62
CA THR A 40 11.98 34.84 -36.80
C THR A 40 10.94 35.27 -35.77
N GLY A 41 11.33 36.00 -34.73
CA GLY A 41 10.47 36.34 -33.60
C GLY A 41 9.99 35.09 -32.83
N VAL A 42 10.72 33.98 -32.91
CA VAL A 42 10.34 32.69 -32.33
C VAL A 42 11.33 32.28 -31.26
N TYR A 43 10.85 31.79 -30.11
CA TYR A 43 11.71 31.12 -29.14
C TYR A 43 11.63 29.59 -29.26
N CYS A 44 12.76 28.93 -29.07
CA CYS A 44 12.93 27.49 -29.24
C CYS A 44 13.58 26.84 -28.02
N ARG A 45 13.40 25.52 -27.90
CA ARG A 45 14.20 24.66 -27.01
C ARG A 45 15.62 24.45 -27.59
N PRO A 46 16.62 24.14 -26.74
CA PRO A 46 17.98 23.81 -27.22
C PRO A 46 17.99 22.58 -28.13
N VAL A 47 17.08 21.63 -27.90
CA VAL A 47 16.90 20.42 -28.70
C VAL A 47 16.14 20.62 -30.02
N CYS A 48 15.69 21.84 -30.32
CA CYS A 48 14.89 22.11 -31.52
C CYS A 48 15.64 21.70 -32.80
N ARG A 49 14.94 20.98 -33.69
CA ARG A 49 15.50 20.48 -34.96
C ARG A 49 15.47 21.52 -36.09
N ALA A 50 14.85 22.68 -35.89
CA ALA A 50 14.87 23.77 -36.86
C ALA A 50 16.31 24.17 -37.23
N ARG A 51 16.46 24.79 -38.41
CA ARG A 51 17.75 25.33 -38.87
C ARG A 51 18.32 26.26 -37.80
N LYS A 52 19.56 26.02 -37.39
CA LYS A 52 20.16 26.76 -36.28
C LYS A 52 20.45 28.21 -36.71
N PRO A 53 19.98 29.21 -35.96
CA PRO A 53 20.27 30.62 -36.23
C PRO A 53 21.74 30.94 -35.94
N LEU A 54 22.23 32.04 -36.51
CA LEU A 54 23.53 32.60 -36.15
C LEU A 54 23.52 33.08 -34.69
N ALA A 55 24.66 32.99 -34.00
CA ALA A 55 24.79 33.38 -32.60
C ALA A 55 24.33 34.82 -32.34
N VAL A 56 24.63 35.73 -33.27
CA VAL A 56 24.23 37.15 -33.21
C VAL A 56 22.72 37.35 -33.17
N ASN A 57 21.94 36.39 -33.67
CA ASN A 57 20.47 36.44 -33.70
C ASN A 57 19.84 35.68 -32.53
N CYS A 58 20.62 35.20 -31.56
CA CYS A 58 20.16 34.42 -30.42
C CYS A 58 20.17 35.25 -29.15
N SER A 59 19.06 35.24 -28.43
CA SER A 59 18.95 35.66 -27.04
C SER A 59 18.54 34.46 -26.19
N PHE A 60 19.01 34.37 -24.96
CA PHE A 60 18.77 33.20 -24.10
C PHE A 60 17.99 33.60 -22.86
N TYR A 61 17.01 32.78 -22.50
CA TYR A 61 16.08 33.02 -21.40
C TYR A 61 16.04 31.81 -20.48
N ALA A 62 15.84 32.05 -19.18
CA ALA A 62 15.79 30.99 -18.18
C ALA A 62 14.45 30.23 -18.25
N THR A 63 13.37 30.94 -18.57
CA THR A 63 12.00 30.39 -18.66
C THR A 63 11.33 30.71 -20.00
N ALA A 64 10.31 29.94 -20.35
CA ALA A 64 9.47 30.22 -21.51
C ALA A 64 8.71 31.54 -21.35
N ALA A 65 8.26 31.84 -20.13
CA ALA A 65 7.58 33.09 -19.79
C ALA A 65 8.48 34.32 -20.02
N GLU A 66 9.77 34.26 -19.66
CA GLU A 66 10.73 35.33 -19.94
C GLU A 66 10.92 35.55 -21.45
N ALA A 67 10.98 34.47 -22.24
CA ALA A 67 11.09 34.58 -23.69
C ALA A 67 9.83 35.20 -24.32
N GLU A 68 8.65 34.89 -23.80
CA GLU A 68 7.39 35.49 -24.28
C GLU A 68 7.26 36.96 -23.88
N GLN A 69 7.62 37.31 -22.64
CA GLN A 69 7.69 38.72 -22.20
C GLN A 69 8.68 39.52 -23.02
N ALA A 70 9.77 38.89 -23.49
CA ALA A 70 10.72 39.49 -24.42
C ALA A 70 10.21 39.59 -25.87
N GLY A 71 8.96 39.22 -26.14
CA GLY A 71 8.28 39.41 -27.43
C GLY A 71 8.43 38.26 -28.42
N PHE A 72 8.95 37.10 -27.99
CA PHE A 72 9.07 35.93 -28.86
C PHE A 72 7.85 35.02 -28.76
N ARG A 73 7.31 34.56 -29.89
CA ARG A 73 6.25 33.55 -29.92
C ARG A 73 6.82 32.12 -29.79
N PRO A 74 6.08 31.14 -29.25
CA PRO A 74 6.56 29.76 -29.14
C PRO A 74 6.75 29.10 -30.52
N CYS A 75 7.81 28.29 -30.63
CA CYS A 75 8.09 27.51 -31.83
C CYS A 75 7.09 26.37 -32.00
N LEU A 76 6.38 26.36 -33.13
CA LEU A 76 5.40 25.31 -33.45
C LEU A 76 6.02 23.92 -33.66
N LEU A 77 7.33 23.84 -33.96
CA LEU A 77 8.02 22.58 -34.20
C LEU A 77 8.49 21.91 -32.91
N CYS A 78 9.19 22.66 -32.05
CA CYS A 78 9.71 22.11 -30.79
C CYS A 78 8.77 22.30 -29.60
N ARG A 79 7.67 23.04 -29.78
CA ARG A 79 6.62 23.30 -28.78
C ARG A 79 7.26 23.61 -27.41
N PRO A 80 8.00 24.73 -27.29
CA PRO A 80 8.80 25.04 -26.12
C PRO A 80 8.00 25.13 -24.81
N GLU A 81 6.69 25.38 -24.90
CA GLU A 81 5.76 25.32 -23.78
C GLU A 81 5.58 23.92 -23.19
N LEU A 82 6.02 22.86 -23.90
CA LEU A 82 5.95 21.48 -23.44
C LEU A 82 7.25 21.02 -22.75
N ALA A 83 8.29 21.85 -22.68
CA ALA A 83 9.60 21.45 -22.17
C ALA A 83 9.62 21.18 -20.65
N PRO A 84 10.44 20.21 -20.16
CA PRO A 84 11.14 19.17 -20.92
C PRO A 84 10.24 17.98 -21.27
N GLY A 85 10.40 17.41 -22.47
CA GLY A 85 9.58 16.29 -22.97
C GLY A 85 8.30 16.73 -23.72
N TYR A 86 7.46 15.77 -24.11
CA TYR A 86 6.10 15.96 -24.67
C TYR A 86 5.94 16.67 -26.02
N ALA A 87 7.00 17.17 -26.65
CA ALA A 87 6.90 17.67 -28.02
C ALA A 87 7.17 16.55 -29.05
N PRO A 88 6.70 16.69 -30.31
CA PRO A 88 7.01 15.74 -31.39
C PRO A 88 8.51 15.48 -31.60
N VAL A 89 9.37 16.44 -31.24
CA VAL A 89 10.83 16.32 -31.29
C VAL A 89 11.42 15.34 -30.26
N ASP A 90 10.67 15.04 -29.19
CA ASP A 90 11.04 14.14 -28.09
C ASP A 90 10.73 12.67 -28.39
N SER A 91 9.98 12.38 -29.45
CA SER A 91 9.65 11.01 -29.90
C SER A 91 10.88 10.12 -30.02
N SER A 92 12.01 10.66 -30.51
CA SER A 92 13.27 9.91 -30.61
C SER A 92 13.93 9.66 -29.24
N ALA A 93 13.83 10.60 -28.30
CA ALA A 93 14.37 10.44 -26.95
C ALA A 93 13.50 9.49 -26.10
N SER A 94 12.17 9.61 -26.20
CA SER A 94 11.22 8.67 -25.58
C SER A 94 11.37 7.27 -26.16
N LEU A 95 11.54 7.12 -27.47
CA LEU A 95 11.84 5.84 -28.10
C LEU A 95 13.17 5.26 -27.63
N ALA A 96 14.23 6.07 -27.54
CA ALA A 96 15.52 5.61 -27.03
C ALA A 96 15.44 5.16 -25.57
N ARG A 97 14.71 5.89 -24.71
CA ARG A 97 14.44 5.49 -23.31
C ARG A 97 13.62 4.22 -23.21
N ALA A 98 12.53 4.11 -23.97
CA ALA A 98 11.71 2.90 -24.03
C ALA A 98 12.54 1.70 -24.48
N ALA A 99 13.41 1.88 -25.48
CA ALA A 99 14.35 0.85 -25.92
C ALA A 99 15.36 0.46 -24.84
N ALA A 100 15.91 1.42 -24.09
CA ALA A 100 16.88 1.12 -23.03
C ALA A 100 16.21 0.31 -21.90
N ARG A 101 15.01 0.72 -21.47
CA ARG A 101 14.20 -0.04 -20.49
C ARG A 101 13.89 -1.45 -20.99
N TYR A 102 13.43 -1.57 -22.24
CA TYR A 102 13.14 -2.87 -22.84
C TYR A 102 14.38 -3.77 -22.88
N ILE A 103 15.54 -3.22 -23.26
CA ILE A 103 16.80 -3.97 -23.30
C ILE A 103 17.27 -4.38 -21.91
N GLU A 104 17.13 -3.51 -20.91
CA GLU A 104 17.50 -3.80 -19.52
C GLU A 104 16.63 -4.92 -18.94
N ARG A 105 15.29 -4.78 -19.03
CA ARG A 105 14.31 -5.78 -18.60
C ARG A 105 14.54 -7.15 -19.25
N ASN A 106 14.83 -7.16 -20.55
CA ASN A 106 14.98 -8.38 -21.33
C ASN A 106 16.44 -8.79 -21.55
N CYS A 107 17.40 -8.24 -20.78
CA CYS A 107 18.81 -8.54 -21.01
C CYS A 107 19.13 -10.02 -20.79
N GLY A 108 18.39 -10.72 -19.92
CA GLY A 108 18.50 -12.16 -19.66
C GLY A 108 18.09 -13.05 -20.84
N VAL A 109 17.24 -12.55 -21.74
CA VAL A 109 16.65 -13.34 -22.82
C VAL A 109 17.48 -13.19 -24.10
N GLN A 110 17.49 -14.22 -24.94
CA GLN A 110 18.02 -14.10 -26.30
C GLN A 110 16.95 -13.48 -27.21
N GLY A 111 17.31 -12.44 -27.95
CA GLY A 111 16.40 -11.78 -28.88
C GLY A 111 17.16 -10.95 -29.90
N SER A 112 16.56 -10.70 -31.07
CA SER A 112 17.18 -9.86 -32.09
C SER A 112 16.82 -8.39 -31.87
N LEU A 113 17.64 -7.47 -32.37
CA LEU A 113 17.31 -6.04 -32.37
C LEU A 113 16.09 -5.74 -33.27
N THR A 114 15.82 -6.61 -34.24
CA THR A 114 14.63 -6.52 -35.10
C THR A 114 13.36 -6.75 -34.30
N ASP A 115 13.38 -7.66 -33.34
CA ASP A 115 12.23 -7.94 -32.48
C ASP A 115 11.93 -6.75 -31.55
N ILE A 116 12.98 -6.16 -30.98
CA ILE A 116 12.87 -4.93 -30.18
C ILE A 116 12.28 -3.79 -31.01
N ALA A 117 12.78 -3.59 -32.24
CA ALA A 117 12.31 -2.53 -33.11
C ALA A 117 10.83 -2.72 -33.49
N ARG A 118 10.44 -3.95 -33.86
CA ARG A 118 9.04 -4.32 -34.16
C ARG A 118 8.14 -4.05 -32.95
N HIS A 119 8.59 -4.45 -31.77
CA HIS A 119 7.86 -4.26 -30.50
C HIS A 119 7.61 -2.78 -30.19
N LEU A 120 8.60 -1.92 -30.45
CA LEU A 120 8.50 -0.47 -30.23
C LEU A 120 7.87 0.27 -31.42
N GLY A 121 7.33 -0.43 -32.42
CA GLY A 121 6.67 0.16 -33.58
C GLY A 121 7.59 0.99 -34.48
N CYS A 122 8.88 0.64 -34.57
CA CYS A 122 9.86 1.39 -35.35
C CYS A 122 10.76 0.47 -36.22
N SER A 123 11.47 1.06 -37.19
CA SER A 123 12.43 0.30 -37.99
C SER A 123 13.74 0.07 -37.22
N ASN A 124 14.42 -1.05 -37.45
CA ASN A 124 15.72 -1.36 -36.83
C ASN A 124 16.76 -0.25 -37.10
N ARG A 125 16.78 0.32 -38.30
CA ARG A 125 17.64 1.46 -38.66
C ARG A 125 17.32 2.70 -37.81
N HIS A 126 16.03 3.02 -37.64
CA HIS A 126 15.62 4.15 -36.83
C HIS A 126 15.99 3.94 -35.36
N LEU A 127 15.71 2.75 -34.81
CA LEU A 127 16.06 2.37 -33.44
C LEU A 127 17.55 2.53 -33.15
N ARG A 128 18.43 1.97 -33.99
CA ARG A 128 19.88 2.10 -33.83
C ARG A 128 20.31 3.55 -33.78
N ARG A 129 19.86 4.35 -34.76
CA ARG A 129 20.22 5.76 -34.86
C ARG A 129 19.79 6.53 -33.62
N VAL A 130 18.51 6.45 -33.21
CA VAL A 130 18.05 7.20 -32.03
C VAL A 130 18.71 6.74 -30.73
N PHE A 131 19.03 5.45 -30.62
CA PHE A 131 19.69 4.90 -29.44
C PHE A 131 21.15 5.34 -29.36
N GLU A 132 21.89 5.28 -30.47
CA GLU A 132 23.28 5.74 -30.56
C GLU A 132 23.38 7.27 -30.38
N ASP A 133 22.43 8.03 -30.93
CA ASP A 133 22.34 9.47 -30.73
C ASP A 133 22.14 9.81 -29.23
N ALA A 134 21.35 9.02 -28.50
CA ALA A 134 20.99 9.28 -27.10
C ALA A 134 21.97 8.71 -26.07
N TYR A 135 22.49 7.51 -26.28
CA TYR A 135 23.33 6.78 -25.31
C TYR A 135 24.80 6.65 -25.76
N HIS A 136 25.13 7.10 -26.97
CA HIS A 136 26.48 7.02 -27.55
C HIS A 136 27.06 5.61 -27.61
N VAL A 137 26.19 4.59 -27.59
CA VAL A 137 26.54 3.17 -27.70
C VAL A 137 25.52 2.44 -28.56
N ARG A 138 25.93 1.33 -29.18
CA ARG A 138 25.01 0.50 -29.97
C ARG A 138 24.08 -0.29 -29.03
N PRO A 139 22.80 -0.51 -29.38
CA PRO A 139 21.86 -1.29 -28.55
C PRO A 139 22.38 -2.67 -28.11
N VAL A 140 23.13 -3.36 -28.99
CA VAL A 140 23.70 -4.67 -28.69
C VAL A 140 24.80 -4.60 -27.63
N GLU A 141 25.58 -3.51 -27.63
CA GLU A 141 26.62 -3.25 -26.63
C GLU A 141 26.02 -2.79 -25.31
N TYR A 142 24.95 -2.00 -25.36
CA TYR A 142 24.16 -1.65 -24.19
C TYR A 142 23.61 -2.90 -23.50
N ARG A 143 22.96 -3.81 -24.24
CA ARG A 143 22.51 -5.10 -23.70
C ARG A 143 23.65 -5.88 -23.06
N GLN A 144 24.80 -5.94 -23.72
CA GLN A 144 25.97 -6.64 -23.19
C GLN A 144 26.45 -6.01 -21.88
N THR A 145 26.34 -4.69 -21.75
CA THR A 145 26.63 -3.95 -20.52
C THR A 145 25.63 -4.31 -19.41
N CYS A 146 24.33 -4.34 -19.70
CA CYS A 146 23.31 -4.78 -18.73
C CYS A 146 23.59 -6.19 -18.20
N ARG A 147 23.89 -7.15 -19.08
CA ARG A 147 24.27 -8.52 -18.69
C ARG A 147 25.49 -8.55 -17.78
N LEU A 148 26.51 -7.75 -18.11
CA LEU A 148 27.75 -7.69 -17.34
C LEU A 148 27.58 -7.01 -15.98
N LEU A 149 26.71 -6.00 -15.87
CA LEU A 149 26.40 -5.33 -14.60
C LEU A 149 25.61 -6.25 -13.67
N LEU A 150 24.62 -6.97 -14.21
CA LEU A 150 23.89 -7.98 -13.45
C LEU A 150 24.82 -9.11 -12.99
N ALA A 151 25.66 -9.64 -13.88
CA ALA A 151 26.64 -10.65 -13.51
C ALA A 151 27.60 -10.15 -12.44
N LYS A 152 28.02 -8.88 -12.49
CA LYS A 152 28.87 -8.28 -11.46
C LYS A 152 28.16 -8.29 -10.10
N SER A 153 26.92 -7.80 -10.03
CA SER A 153 26.12 -7.81 -8.79
C SER A 153 25.90 -9.23 -8.28
N LEU A 154 25.59 -10.19 -9.15
CA LEU A 154 25.44 -11.60 -8.74
C LEU A 154 26.75 -12.22 -8.23
N LEU A 155 27.89 -11.84 -8.78
CA LEU A 155 29.21 -12.31 -8.31
C LEU A 155 29.59 -11.71 -6.95
N THR A 156 29.10 -10.52 -6.63
CA THR A 156 29.45 -9.78 -5.40
C THR A 156 28.47 -10.03 -4.27
N ASP A 157 27.18 -10.14 -4.58
CA ASP A 157 26.10 -10.06 -3.60
C ASP A 157 25.54 -11.44 -3.24
N THR A 158 25.98 -12.52 -3.93
CA THR A 158 25.33 -13.84 -3.86
C THR A 158 26.33 -15.01 -3.84
N ASN A 159 25.86 -16.17 -3.37
CA ASN A 159 26.61 -17.42 -3.33
C ASN A 159 26.41 -18.33 -4.57
N LEU A 160 25.69 -17.87 -5.61
CA LEU A 160 25.42 -18.67 -6.82
C LEU A 160 26.68 -19.22 -7.45
N SER A 161 26.66 -20.36 -8.15
CA SER A 161 27.86 -20.80 -8.90
C SER A 161 28.19 -19.81 -10.04
N VAL A 162 29.43 -19.76 -10.51
CA VAL A 162 29.79 -18.90 -11.67
C VAL A 162 28.98 -19.29 -12.92
N VAL A 163 28.57 -20.56 -13.00
CA VAL A 163 27.71 -21.10 -14.05
C VAL A 163 26.31 -20.49 -13.97
N ASP A 164 25.68 -20.53 -12.78
CA ASP A 164 24.35 -19.96 -12.57
C ASP A 164 24.35 -18.46 -12.81
N VAL A 165 25.39 -17.75 -12.36
CA VAL A 165 25.53 -16.31 -12.64
C VAL A 165 25.56 -16.04 -14.15
N ALA A 166 26.30 -16.84 -14.93
CA ALA A 166 26.36 -16.66 -16.37
C ALA A 166 24.96 -16.81 -17.01
N TYR A 167 24.20 -17.83 -16.62
CA TYR A 167 22.88 -18.10 -17.17
C TYR A 167 21.83 -17.07 -16.70
N SER A 168 21.80 -16.72 -15.40
CA SER A 168 20.91 -15.68 -14.85
C SER A 168 21.17 -14.30 -15.46
N ALA A 169 22.42 -14.00 -15.82
CA ALA A 169 22.79 -12.79 -16.54
C ALA A 169 22.50 -12.84 -18.06
N GLY A 170 21.96 -13.95 -18.58
CA GLY A 170 21.56 -14.09 -19.98
C GLY A 170 22.66 -14.50 -20.96
N PHE A 171 23.75 -15.08 -20.49
CA PHE A 171 24.77 -15.65 -21.37
C PHE A 171 24.38 -17.08 -21.79
N GLY A 172 24.48 -17.37 -23.09
CA GLY A 172 24.17 -18.72 -23.60
C GLY A 172 25.23 -19.78 -23.29
N SER A 173 26.41 -19.39 -22.83
CA SER A 173 27.44 -20.34 -22.36
C SER A 173 28.43 -19.69 -21.41
N LEU A 174 28.96 -20.50 -20.48
CA LEU A 174 30.01 -20.11 -19.55
C LEU A 174 31.28 -19.64 -20.29
N ARG A 175 31.61 -20.25 -21.43
CA ARG A 175 32.77 -19.86 -22.25
C ARG A 175 32.62 -18.43 -22.75
N ARG A 176 31.45 -18.09 -23.33
CA ARG A 176 31.17 -16.75 -23.84
C ARG A 176 31.14 -15.72 -22.72
N PHE A 177 30.56 -16.07 -21.57
CA PHE A 177 30.57 -15.23 -20.38
C PHE A 177 32.00 -14.86 -19.96
N ASN A 178 32.86 -15.87 -19.74
CA ASN A 178 34.24 -15.65 -19.35
C ASN A 178 35.03 -14.80 -20.35
N GLU A 179 34.86 -15.05 -21.65
CA GLU A 179 35.50 -14.27 -22.73
C GLU A 179 35.11 -12.78 -22.64
N VAL A 180 33.80 -12.50 -22.59
CA VAL A 180 33.29 -11.12 -22.58
C VAL A 180 33.64 -10.41 -21.27
N PHE A 181 33.56 -11.11 -20.14
CA PHE A 181 33.90 -10.56 -18.82
C PHE A 181 35.37 -10.18 -18.74
N ARG A 182 36.29 -11.08 -19.15
CA ARG A 182 37.74 -10.77 -19.20
C ARG A 182 38.03 -9.61 -20.13
N ARG A 183 37.42 -9.59 -21.32
CA ARG A 183 37.64 -8.51 -22.29
C ARG A 183 37.21 -7.14 -21.79
N ARG A 184 36.09 -7.06 -21.05
CA ARG A 184 35.49 -5.78 -20.60
C ARG A 184 35.97 -5.34 -19.21
N TYR A 185 36.08 -6.26 -18.25
CA TYR A 185 36.49 -5.96 -16.87
C TYR A 185 37.97 -6.23 -16.58
N ARG A 186 38.72 -6.83 -17.53
CA ARG A 186 40.15 -7.18 -17.37
C ARG A 186 40.44 -8.10 -16.18
N LEU A 187 39.43 -8.80 -15.69
CA LEU A 187 39.47 -9.75 -14.58
C LEU A 187 38.65 -11.00 -14.93
N THR A 188 38.84 -12.09 -14.19
CA THR A 188 37.98 -13.27 -14.32
C THR A 188 36.81 -13.18 -13.32
N PRO A 189 35.65 -13.78 -13.62
CA PRO A 189 34.53 -13.87 -12.68
C PRO A 189 34.94 -14.46 -11.32
N THR A 190 35.79 -15.49 -11.32
CA THR A 190 36.30 -16.14 -10.10
C THR A 190 37.14 -15.19 -9.25
N VAL A 191 38.00 -14.37 -9.87
CA VAL A 191 38.82 -13.38 -9.15
C VAL A 191 37.93 -12.32 -8.52
N LEU A 192 36.96 -11.77 -9.26
CA LEU A 192 36.03 -10.78 -8.70
C LEU A 192 35.27 -11.36 -7.49
N ARG A 193 34.79 -12.60 -7.61
CA ARG A 193 34.12 -13.29 -6.50
C ARG A 193 35.02 -13.47 -5.28
N SER A 194 36.27 -13.87 -5.48
CA SER A 194 37.22 -14.06 -4.37
C SER A 194 37.48 -12.76 -3.59
N GLN A 195 37.34 -11.60 -4.25
CA GLN A 195 37.52 -10.28 -3.66
C GLN A 195 36.28 -9.77 -2.91
N ALA A 196 35.09 -10.24 -3.27
CA ALA A 196 33.80 -9.76 -2.73
C ALA A 196 33.34 -10.46 -1.45
N ARG A 197 34.26 -10.95 -0.61
CA ARG A 197 34.04 -11.89 0.52
C ARG A 197 33.17 -11.39 1.70
N LEU A 198 32.32 -10.39 1.52
CA LEU A 198 31.46 -9.82 2.56
C LEU A 198 29.97 -10.02 2.23
N SER A 199 29.23 -10.62 3.18
CA SER A 199 27.80 -10.97 3.14
C SER A 199 27.44 -12.30 2.47
N ARG A 200 27.63 -13.39 3.23
CA ARG A 200 27.13 -14.73 2.91
C ARG A 200 25.75 -14.91 3.55
N THR A 201 24.73 -15.21 2.76
CA THR A 201 23.46 -15.77 3.25
C THR A 201 23.37 -17.24 2.85
N ASP A 202 23.08 -18.12 3.81
CA ASP A 202 22.70 -19.52 3.56
C ASP A 202 21.22 -19.56 3.13
N GLY A 203 20.90 -20.36 2.11
CA GLY A 203 19.52 -20.65 1.69
C GLY A 203 19.28 -20.65 0.17
N ASP A 204 18.07 -21.08 -0.21
CA ASP A 204 17.53 -21.19 -1.58
C ASP A 204 17.07 -19.83 -2.17
N ALA A 205 17.59 -18.71 -1.66
CA ALA A 205 17.20 -17.36 -2.06
C ALA A 205 18.43 -16.48 -2.32
N VAL A 206 18.24 -15.51 -3.22
CA VAL A 206 19.29 -14.60 -3.70
C VAL A 206 18.98 -13.18 -3.27
N ARG A 207 19.92 -12.58 -2.54
CA ARG A 207 19.82 -11.20 -2.06
C ARG A 207 20.63 -10.26 -2.95
N LEU A 208 20.02 -9.16 -3.35
CA LEU A 208 20.60 -8.13 -4.23
C LEU A 208 20.31 -6.74 -3.66
N SER A 209 21.10 -5.75 -4.06
CA SER A 209 20.87 -4.36 -3.69
C SER A 209 20.50 -3.50 -4.91
N LEU A 210 19.42 -2.73 -4.80
CA LEU A 210 18.99 -1.77 -5.82
C LEU A 210 19.10 -0.34 -5.26
N GLY A 211 20.05 0.44 -5.77
CA GLY A 211 20.23 1.82 -5.33
C GLY A 211 19.09 2.74 -5.77
N TYR A 212 18.79 3.74 -4.94
CA TYR A 212 17.91 4.86 -5.29
C TYR A 212 18.61 6.20 -5.03
N ARG A 213 18.09 7.26 -5.65
CA ARG A 213 18.50 8.63 -5.35
C ARG A 213 17.72 9.15 -4.13
N PRO A 214 18.36 9.58 -3.04
CA PRO A 214 17.64 10.23 -1.93
C PRO A 214 17.15 11.64 -2.34
N PRO A 215 16.15 12.21 -1.63
CA PRO A 215 15.39 11.59 -0.54
C PRO A 215 14.39 10.51 -1.03
N TYR A 216 13.97 9.62 -0.14
CA TYR A 216 13.00 8.55 -0.41
C TYR A 216 12.02 8.40 0.76
N CYS A 217 10.74 8.70 0.54
CA CYS A 217 9.68 8.55 1.55
C CYS A 217 9.18 7.10 1.63
N TRP A 218 9.97 6.22 2.24
CA TRP A 218 9.69 4.78 2.33
C TRP A 218 8.36 4.47 3.03
N ASP A 219 8.07 5.15 4.13
CA ASP A 219 6.81 4.99 4.88
C ASP A 219 5.57 5.27 4.02
N LEU A 220 5.63 6.31 3.18
CA LEU A 220 4.52 6.65 2.27
C LEU A 220 4.37 5.60 1.17
N MET A 221 5.48 5.07 0.66
CA MET A 221 5.48 3.97 -0.31
C MET A 221 4.86 2.70 0.29
N LEU A 222 5.33 2.26 1.47
CA LEU A 222 4.81 1.06 2.11
C LEU A 222 3.36 1.22 2.55
N LYS A 223 2.97 2.37 3.11
CA LYS A 223 1.58 2.65 3.46
C LYS A 223 0.66 2.56 2.23
N PHE A 224 1.11 3.07 1.09
CA PHE A 224 0.36 2.99 -0.16
C PHE A 224 0.18 1.54 -0.63
N LEU A 225 1.25 0.74 -0.58
CA LEU A 225 1.25 -0.68 -0.97
C LEU A 225 0.41 -1.52 0.00
N ALA A 226 0.58 -1.35 1.31
CA ALA A 226 -0.14 -2.10 2.36
C ALA A 226 -1.66 -1.98 2.23
N ARG A 227 -2.17 -0.79 1.89
CA ARG A 227 -3.61 -0.55 1.69
C ARG A 227 -4.18 -1.31 0.50
N ARG A 228 -3.35 -1.60 -0.50
CA ARG A 228 -3.72 -2.21 -1.78
C ARG A 228 -3.28 -3.68 -1.90
N ALA A 229 -2.49 -4.17 -0.95
CA ALA A 229 -1.95 -5.52 -0.93
C ALA A 229 -3.06 -6.57 -1.08
N ILE A 230 -2.96 -7.38 -2.12
CA ILE A 230 -3.92 -8.45 -2.39
C ILE A 230 -3.68 -9.61 -1.42
N PRO A 231 -4.68 -10.02 -0.61
CA PRO A 231 -4.52 -11.16 0.30
C PRO A 231 -4.04 -12.43 -0.44
N GLY A 232 -3.01 -13.08 0.08
CA GLY A 232 -2.40 -14.28 -0.52
C GLY A 232 -1.31 -13.99 -1.57
N VAL A 233 -1.26 -12.79 -2.15
CA VAL A 233 -0.27 -12.39 -3.17
C VAL A 233 0.76 -11.42 -2.63
N GLU A 234 0.33 -10.45 -1.82
CA GLU A 234 1.18 -9.37 -1.31
C GLU A 234 1.00 -9.22 0.19
N LYS A 235 2.09 -8.89 0.87
CA LYS A 235 2.11 -8.61 2.30
C LYS A 235 3.02 -7.42 2.57
N VAL A 236 2.60 -6.54 3.47
CA VAL A 236 3.45 -5.51 4.07
C VAL A 236 3.41 -5.72 5.57
N GLU A 237 4.57 -6.00 6.16
CA GLU A 237 4.75 -6.32 7.57
C GLU A 237 6.15 -5.90 8.00
N GLU A 238 6.32 -5.40 9.22
CA GLU A 238 7.65 -5.06 9.78
C GLU A 238 8.55 -4.20 8.87
N ASP A 239 7.99 -3.15 8.26
CA ASP A 239 8.72 -2.26 7.33
C ASP A 239 9.29 -2.96 6.07
N ARG A 240 8.73 -4.11 5.72
CA ARG A 240 9.08 -4.93 4.56
C ARG A 240 7.88 -5.13 3.65
N TYR A 241 8.12 -5.11 2.35
CA TYR A 241 7.16 -5.56 1.34
C TYR A 241 7.53 -6.97 0.86
N ALA A 242 6.54 -7.83 0.67
CA ALA A 242 6.72 -9.16 0.12
C ALA A 242 5.61 -9.49 -0.89
N ARG A 243 5.94 -10.24 -1.94
CA ARG A 243 4.93 -10.73 -2.88
C ARG A 243 5.29 -12.07 -3.51
N THR A 244 4.25 -12.78 -3.95
CA THR A 244 4.38 -13.89 -4.89
C THR A 244 4.51 -13.35 -6.32
N ILE A 245 5.17 -14.12 -7.17
CA ILE A 245 5.42 -13.80 -8.57
C ILE A 245 5.15 -15.05 -9.40
N ARG A 246 4.42 -14.87 -10.49
CA ARG A 246 4.35 -15.82 -11.58
C ARG A 246 4.66 -15.13 -12.89
N LEU A 247 5.54 -15.71 -13.69
CA LEU A 247 5.90 -15.20 -15.01
C LEU A 247 6.29 -16.35 -15.93
N ARG A 248 6.31 -16.10 -17.24
CA ARG A 248 6.82 -17.06 -18.22
C ARG A 248 8.18 -16.61 -18.74
N SER A 249 9.19 -17.48 -18.66
CA SER A 249 10.52 -17.22 -19.21
C SER A 249 11.01 -18.44 -19.99
N SER A 250 11.53 -18.20 -21.21
CA SER A 250 11.99 -19.27 -22.12
C SER A 250 10.99 -20.43 -22.31
N GLY A 251 9.69 -20.10 -22.37
CA GLY A 251 8.62 -21.09 -22.56
C GLY A 251 8.23 -21.89 -21.30
N ARG A 252 8.81 -21.57 -20.13
CA ARG A 252 8.47 -22.19 -18.85
C ARG A 252 7.76 -21.22 -17.93
N ASP A 253 6.76 -21.72 -17.21
CA ASP A 253 6.15 -21.00 -16.10
C ASP A 253 7.09 -21.05 -14.89
N LEU A 254 7.39 -19.88 -14.35
CA LEU A 254 8.20 -19.71 -13.16
C LEU A 254 7.33 -19.09 -12.08
N THR A 255 7.37 -19.68 -10.90
CA THR A 255 6.66 -19.23 -9.72
C THR A 255 7.65 -19.05 -8.58
N GLY A 256 7.49 -17.99 -7.80
CA GLY A 256 8.35 -17.74 -6.65
C GLY A 256 7.90 -16.53 -5.86
N TRP A 257 8.81 -15.97 -5.08
CA TRP A 257 8.53 -14.85 -4.21
C TRP A 257 9.71 -13.86 -4.17
N VAL A 258 9.39 -12.65 -3.72
CA VAL A 258 10.36 -11.60 -3.44
C VAL A 258 10.02 -10.90 -2.13
N THR A 259 11.04 -10.52 -1.37
CA THR A 259 10.93 -9.54 -0.28
C THR A 259 11.79 -8.33 -0.55
N VAL A 260 11.36 -7.16 -0.07
CA VAL A 260 12.02 -5.88 -0.26
C VAL A 260 12.04 -5.11 1.05
N ASP A 261 13.25 -4.77 1.48
CA ASP A 261 13.56 -3.98 2.67
C ASP A 261 14.28 -2.69 2.25
N ASN A 262 14.16 -1.62 3.04
CA ASN A 262 14.88 -0.37 2.79
C ASN A 262 16.13 -0.25 3.67
N ASP A 263 17.29 -0.14 3.04
CA ASP A 263 18.55 0.23 3.68
C ASP A 263 18.78 1.74 3.43
N ALA A 264 18.16 2.54 4.29
CA ALA A 264 18.17 4.00 4.20
C ALA A 264 19.57 4.61 4.41
N GLU A 265 20.41 3.97 5.23
CA GLU A 265 21.78 4.42 5.48
C GLU A 265 22.61 4.45 4.20
N HIS A 266 22.37 3.50 3.29
CA HIS A 266 23.12 3.35 2.05
C HIS A 266 22.33 3.72 0.79
N ASN A 267 21.12 4.28 0.93
CA ASN A 267 20.23 4.66 -0.15
C ASN A 267 19.96 3.52 -1.15
N ARG A 268 19.61 2.33 -0.63
CA ARG A 268 19.35 1.14 -1.45
C ARG A 268 18.20 0.31 -0.90
N LEU A 269 17.49 -0.38 -1.78
CA LEU A 269 16.57 -1.45 -1.41
C LEU A 269 17.32 -2.78 -1.40
N THR A 270 17.12 -3.56 -0.34
CA THR A 270 17.58 -4.95 -0.26
C THR A 270 16.47 -5.85 -0.77
N VAL A 271 16.74 -6.56 -1.87
CA VAL A 271 15.76 -7.41 -2.56
C VAL A 271 16.19 -8.86 -2.41
N THR A 272 15.37 -9.69 -1.76
CA THR A 272 15.60 -11.14 -1.65
C THR A 272 14.63 -11.87 -2.56
N VAL A 273 15.12 -12.71 -3.46
CA VAL A 273 14.35 -13.40 -4.51
C VAL A 273 14.52 -14.91 -4.39
N SER A 274 13.45 -15.69 -4.52
CA SER A 274 13.55 -17.16 -4.53
C SER A 274 14.37 -17.69 -5.72
N ALA A 275 15.12 -18.78 -5.52
CA ALA A 275 15.96 -19.38 -6.57
C ALA A 275 15.18 -19.76 -7.84
N SER A 276 13.90 -20.12 -7.71
CA SER A 276 13.00 -20.45 -8.82
C SER A 276 12.84 -19.32 -9.86
N LEU A 277 13.06 -18.06 -9.47
CA LEU A 277 12.92 -16.89 -10.34
C LEU A 277 14.25 -16.45 -10.98
N LEU A 278 15.37 -17.10 -10.66
CA LEU A 278 16.69 -16.76 -11.22
C LEU A 278 16.78 -16.76 -12.75
N PRO A 279 16.08 -17.65 -13.48
CA PRO A 279 16.08 -17.59 -14.95
C PRO A 279 15.39 -16.34 -15.52
N ALA A 280 14.63 -15.60 -14.71
CA ALA A 280 13.93 -14.38 -15.07
C ALA A 280 14.31 -13.18 -14.21
N LEU A 281 15.45 -13.25 -13.50
CA LEU A 281 15.86 -12.23 -12.55
C LEU A 281 15.86 -10.79 -13.12
N PRO A 282 16.32 -10.52 -14.36
CA PRO A 282 16.22 -9.16 -14.93
C PRO A 282 14.80 -8.60 -14.97
N VAL A 283 13.81 -9.45 -15.28
CA VAL A 283 12.40 -9.06 -15.35
C VAL A 283 11.86 -8.79 -13.95
N VAL A 284 12.23 -9.62 -12.98
CA VAL A 284 11.87 -9.43 -11.57
C VAL A 284 12.44 -8.11 -11.05
N LEU A 285 13.74 -7.86 -11.24
CA LEU A 285 14.39 -6.64 -10.76
C LEU A 285 13.83 -5.39 -11.44
N ASP A 286 13.52 -5.43 -12.73
CA ASP A 286 12.83 -4.32 -13.42
C ASP A 286 11.43 -4.07 -12.85
N GLY A 287 10.67 -5.14 -12.57
CA GLY A 287 9.37 -5.04 -11.89
C GLY A 287 9.48 -4.38 -10.51
N ILE A 288 10.51 -4.69 -9.72
CA ILE A 288 10.79 -4.04 -8.43
C ILE A 288 11.20 -2.58 -8.63
N LYS A 289 12.10 -2.27 -9.59
CA LYS A 289 12.48 -0.89 -9.89
C LYS A 289 11.28 -0.03 -10.28
N ASN A 290 10.34 -0.60 -11.03
CA ASN A 290 9.11 0.07 -11.45
C ASN A 290 8.13 0.24 -10.30
N LEU A 291 7.87 -0.82 -9.52
CA LEU A 291 6.98 -0.78 -8.35
C LEU A 291 7.41 0.29 -7.35
N PHE A 292 8.72 0.40 -7.09
CA PHE A 292 9.31 1.35 -6.14
C PHE A 292 9.84 2.65 -6.77
N ASP A 293 9.60 2.90 -8.06
CA ASP A 293 10.00 4.14 -8.75
C ASP A 293 11.49 4.51 -8.55
N LEU A 294 12.38 3.53 -8.68
CA LEU A 294 13.81 3.71 -8.38
C LEU A 294 14.55 4.58 -9.41
N HIS A 295 13.94 4.83 -10.56
CA HIS A 295 14.46 5.70 -11.60
C HIS A 295 14.19 7.19 -11.35
N CYS A 296 13.34 7.53 -10.37
CA CYS A 296 13.01 8.90 -10.04
C CYS A 296 14.25 9.74 -9.68
N GLU A 297 14.26 10.98 -10.17
CA GLU A 297 15.19 12.02 -9.73
C GLU A 297 14.44 12.99 -8.81
N PRO A 298 14.41 12.74 -7.49
CA PRO A 298 13.53 13.45 -6.57
C PRO A 298 13.78 14.96 -6.54
N ASP A 299 15.03 15.39 -6.66
CA ASP A 299 15.37 16.83 -6.70
C ASP A 299 14.81 17.52 -7.95
N THR A 300 14.76 16.83 -9.09
CA THR A 300 14.20 17.37 -10.34
C THR A 300 12.68 17.52 -10.21
N VAL A 301 12.02 16.52 -9.63
CA VAL A 301 10.58 16.57 -9.35
C VAL A 301 10.25 17.69 -8.35
N ALA A 302 10.96 17.76 -7.23
CA ALA A 302 10.72 18.75 -6.18
C ALA A 302 10.88 20.19 -6.69
N ARG A 303 11.90 20.46 -7.52
CA ARG A 303 12.08 21.77 -8.16
C ARG A 303 10.94 22.14 -9.11
N ALA A 304 10.42 21.18 -9.86
CA ALA A 304 9.33 21.44 -10.80
C ALA A 304 7.98 21.64 -10.08
N LEU A 305 7.80 21.02 -8.92
CA LEU A 305 6.58 21.11 -8.12
C LEU A 305 6.65 22.16 -7.00
N THR A 306 7.70 23.00 -6.97
CA THR A 306 7.79 24.11 -6.01
C THR A 306 6.62 25.10 -6.13
N SER A 307 5.99 25.21 -7.31
CA SER A 307 4.77 25.99 -7.51
C SER A 307 3.58 25.50 -6.66
N MET A 308 3.61 24.25 -6.16
CA MET A 308 2.62 23.76 -5.20
C MET A 308 2.75 24.45 -3.84
N ASP A 309 3.95 24.89 -3.47
CA ASP A 309 4.26 25.46 -2.15
C ASP A 309 3.56 26.81 -1.91
N GLU A 310 3.26 27.54 -2.98
CA GLU A 310 2.57 28.83 -2.95
C GLU A 310 1.04 28.72 -2.89
N SER A 311 0.50 27.49 -2.97
CA SER A 311 -0.94 27.23 -2.95
C SER A 311 -1.43 26.83 -1.56
N ALA A 312 -2.75 26.86 -1.35
CA ALA A 312 -3.39 26.33 -0.13
C ALA A 312 -3.11 24.83 0.11
N LEU A 313 -2.45 24.15 -0.84
CA LEU A 313 -2.06 22.75 -0.79
C LEU A 313 -0.81 22.51 0.07
N GLY A 314 -0.10 23.54 0.53
CA GLY A 314 1.13 23.43 1.31
C GLY A 314 2.32 22.80 0.55
N PRO A 315 3.52 22.78 1.16
CA PRO A 315 4.75 22.44 0.43
C PRO A 315 4.75 20.99 -0.05
N PHE A 316 5.30 20.75 -1.25
CA PHE A 316 5.56 19.42 -1.79
C PHE A 316 6.51 18.65 -0.87
N ILE A 317 6.24 17.36 -0.62
CA ILE A 317 7.09 16.53 0.24
C ILE A 317 8.23 15.92 -0.59
N PRO A 318 9.49 16.31 -0.37
CA PRO A 318 10.62 15.77 -1.12
C PRO A 318 10.78 14.27 -0.88
N GLY A 319 10.99 13.50 -1.96
CA GLY A 319 11.18 12.05 -1.87
C GLY A 319 9.89 11.23 -2.02
N ILE A 320 8.73 11.88 -2.20
CA ILE A 320 7.54 11.20 -2.73
C ILE A 320 7.88 10.50 -4.05
N ARG A 321 7.37 9.28 -4.19
CA ARG A 321 7.47 8.44 -5.38
C ARG A 321 6.08 8.20 -5.96
N VAL A 322 6.05 7.78 -7.22
CA VAL A 322 4.84 7.24 -7.85
C VAL A 322 4.94 5.72 -7.80
N PRO A 323 4.23 5.01 -6.88
CA PRO A 323 4.24 3.56 -6.85
C PRO A 323 3.84 3.04 -8.22
N GLY A 324 4.71 2.29 -8.89
CA GLY A 324 4.41 1.75 -10.22
C GLY A 324 3.61 0.47 -10.12
N CYS A 325 3.99 -0.52 -10.93
CA CYS A 325 3.51 -1.89 -10.82
C CYS A 325 4.66 -2.89 -10.96
N PHE A 326 4.51 -4.05 -10.33
CA PHE A 326 5.32 -5.22 -10.67
C PHE A 326 4.80 -5.88 -11.95
N ASP A 327 3.49 -6.16 -11.99
CA ASP A 327 2.78 -6.68 -13.15
C ASP A 327 1.68 -5.70 -13.60
N ALA A 328 1.71 -5.37 -14.90
CA ALA A 328 0.85 -4.34 -15.47
C ALA A 328 -0.59 -4.84 -15.67
N PHE A 329 -0.80 -6.12 -15.95
CA PHE A 329 -2.13 -6.71 -16.09
C PHE A 329 -2.82 -6.77 -14.74
N GLU A 330 -2.14 -7.28 -13.72
CA GLU A 330 -2.58 -7.29 -12.32
C GLU A 330 -3.03 -5.90 -11.87
N THR A 331 -2.19 -4.89 -12.09
CA THR A 331 -2.50 -3.50 -11.68
C THR A 331 -3.66 -2.90 -12.48
N ALA A 332 -3.80 -3.24 -13.77
CA ALA A 332 -4.92 -2.80 -14.58
C ALA A 332 -6.24 -3.46 -14.15
N VAL A 333 -6.22 -4.74 -13.78
CA VAL A 333 -7.37 -5.43 -13.18
C VAL A 333 -7.77 -4.76 -11.87
N LEU A 334 -6.80 -4.45 -10.99
CA LEU A 334 -7.08 -3.71 -9.76
C LEU A 334 -7.71 -2.33 -10.02
N ALA A 335 -7.27 -1.63 -11.08
CA ALA A 335 -7.86 -0.36 -11.48
C ALA A 335 -9.34 -0.50 -11.87
N VAL A 336 -9.69 -1.58 -12.59
CA VAL A 336 -11.09 -1.89 -12.95
C VAL A 336 -11.91 -2.29 -11.71
N LEU A 337 -11.36 -3.14 -10.83
CA LEU A 337 -12.04 -3.56 -9.60
C LEU A 337 -12.29 -2.39 -8.64
N GLY A 338 -11.41 -1.39 -8.63
CA GLY A 338 -11.51 -0.18 -7.83
C GLY A 338 -12.45 0.91 -8.35
N GLN A 339 -13.06 0.73 -9.52
CA GLN A 339 -13.99 1.71 -10.06
C GLN A 339 -15.19 1.92 -9.13
N GLN A 340 -15.45 3.18 -8.73
CA GLN A 340 -16.62 3.57 -7.93
C GLN A 340 -16.75 2.86 -6.58
N VAL A 341 -15.67 2.31 -6.03
CA VAL A 341 -15.66 1.65 -4.71
C VAL A 341 -14.45 2.12 -3.90
N THR A 342 -14.45 1.81 -2.59
CA THR A 342 -13.29 2.10 -1.74
C THR A 342 -12.11 1.19 -2.08
N VAL A 343 -10.89 1.62 -1.72
CA VAL A 343 -9.68 0.81 -1.87
C VAL A 343 -9.81 -0.54 -1.16
N GLN A 344 -10.44 -0.57 0.02
CA GLN A 344 -10.68 -1.80 0.77
C GLN A 344 -11.65 -2.74 0.05
N ALA A 345 -12.74 -2.22 -0.53
CA ALA A 345 -13.67 -3.03 -1.31
C ALA A 345 -13.03 -3.60 -2.57
N ALA A 346 -12.20 -2.81 -3.26
CA ALA A 346 -11.41 -3.27 -4.41
C ALA A 346 -10.47 -4.42 -4.03
N ARG A 347 -9.77 -4.28 -2.89
CA ARG A 347 -8.88 -5.31 -2.33
C ARG A 347 -9.65 -6.60 -1.99
N THR A 348 -10.87 -6.50 -1.45
CA THR A 348 -11.72 -7.67 -1.19
C THR A 348 -12.10 -8.40 -2.48
N LEU A 349 -12.50 -7.67 -3.52
CA LEU A 349 -12.81 -8.26 -4.83
C LEU A 349 -11.56 -8.93 -5.44
N ALA A 350 -10.40 -8.29 -5.34
CA ALA A 350 -9.14 -8.85 -5.82
C ALA A 350 -8.77 -10.14 -5.07
N GLY A 351 -8.95 -10.18 -3.75
CA GLY A 351 -8.73 -11.38 -2.94
C GLY A 351 -9.61 -12.55 -3.38
N ARG A 352 -10.91 -12.31 -3.64
CA ARG A 352 -11.83 -13.33 -4.16
C ARG A 352 -11.43 -13.82 -5.56
N LEU A 353 -11.01 -12.90 -6.44
CA LEU A 353 -10.52 -13.22 -7.78
C LEU A 353 -9.27 -14.11 -7.72
N VAL A 354 -8.31 -13.77 -6.87
CA VAL A 354 -7.09 -14.57 -6.70
C VAL A 354 -7.40 -15.92 -6.05
N GLN A 355 -8.28 -15.99 -5.07
CA GLN A 355 -8.68 -17.28 -4.48
C GLN A 355 -9.37 -18.20 -5.49
N ALA A 356 -10.15 -17.65 -6.40
CA ALA A 356 -10.88 -18.43 -7.39
C ALA A 356 -10.04 -18.84 -8.61
N LEU A 357 -9.18 -17.94 -9.10
CA LEU A 357 -8.48 -18.10 -10.38
C LEU A 357 -6.95 -18.10 -10.28
N GLY A 358 -6.40 -17.70 -9.13
CA GLY A 358 -4.97 -17.72 -8.89
C GLY A 358 -4.44 -19.13 -8.69
N SER A 359 -3.12 -19.29 -8.80
CA SER A 359 -2.46 -20.59 -8.60
C SER A 359 -1.81 -20.68 -7.22
N PRO A 360 -2.03 -21.76 -6.45
CA PRO A 360 -1.34 -21.97 -5.18
C PRO A 360 0.19 -21.99 -5.35
N VAL A 361 0.90 -21.45 -4.37
CA VAL A 361 2.35 -21.48 -4.28
C VAL A 361 2.77 -21.68 -2.83
N ASP A 362 3.70 -22.61 -2.61
CA ASP A 362 4.39 -22.72 -1.33
C ASP A 362 5.62 -21.81 -1.33
N THR A 363 5.57 -20.76 -0.51
CA THR A 363 6.66 -19.80 -0.37
C THR A 363 7.46 -19.99 0.91
N GLY A 364 6.94 -20.77 1.87
CA GLY A 364 7.41 -20.77 3.26
C GLY A 364 7.20 -19.44 4.00
N ILE A 365 6.48 -18.46 3.42
CA ILE A 365 6.19 -17.15 4.02
C ILE A 365 4.70 -17.08 4.34
N ASP A 366 4.37 -16.90 5.62
CA ASP A 366 2.99 -16.79 6.07
C ASP A 366 2.23 -15.63 5.38
N GLY A 367 1.05 -15.93 4.86
CA GLY A 367 0.21 -15.01 4.11
C GLY A 367 0.53 -14.89 2.60
N LEU A 368 1.57 -15.55 2.09
CA LEU A 368 1.91 -15.60 0.66
C LEU A 368 1.68 -16.99 0.08
N THR A 369 0.44 -17.27 -0.31
CA THR A 369 -0.05 -18.62 -0.65
C THR A 369 -0.46 -18.79 -2.09
N THR A 370 -0.61 -17.70 -2.85
CA THR A 370 -1.25 -17.74 -4.17
C THR A 370 -0.61 -16.71 -5.11
N THR A 371 -0.49 -17.03 -6.39
CA THR A 371 -0.10 -16.06 -7.42
C THR A 371 -1.31 -15.47 -8.11
N PHE A 372 -1.21 -14.20 -8.50
CA PHE A 372 -2.22 -13.57 -9.35
C PHE A 372 -2.39 -14.34 -10.68
N PRO A 373 -3.62 -14.46 -11.22
CA PRO A 373 -3.84 -15.18 -12.47
C PRO A 373 -3.19 -14.49 -13.67
N MET A 374 -2.60 -15.27 -14.56
CA MET A 374 -2.01 -14.78 -15.80
C MET A 374 -3.09 -14.41 -16.82
N VAL A 375 -2.75 -13.51 -17.75
CA VAL A 375 -3.61 -13.12 -18.89
C VAL A 375 -4.22 -14.33 -19.60
N GLN A 376 -3.43 -15.38 -19.83
CA GLN A 376 -3.89 -16.59 -20.53
C GLN A 376 -4.94 -17.37 -19.75
N GLU A 377 -4.90 -17.35 -18.42
CA GLU A 377 -5.87 -18.07 -17.59
C GLU A 377 -7.25 -17.43 -17.68
N LEU A 378 -7.32 -16.10 -17.81
CA LEU A 378 -8.57 -15.39 -18.02
C LEU A 378 -9.12 -15.58 -19.44
N LEU A 379 -8.24 -15.62 -20.45
CA LEU A 379 -8.65 -15.79 -21.85
C LEU A 379 -9.06 -17.23 -22.19
N ASN A 380 -8.55 -18.21 -21.45
CA ASN A 380 -8.86 -19.62 -21.65
C ASN A 380 -10.03 -20.12 -20.78
N LEU A 381 -10.75 -19.23 -20.10
CA LEU A 381 -11.98 -19.59 -19.39
C LEU A 381 -13.03 -20.06 -20.40
N ASP A 382 -13.75 -21.14 -20.05
CA ASP A 382 -14.80 -21.67 -20.92
C ASP A 382 -16.01 -20.72 -20.96
N GLY A 383 -16.34 -20.24 -22.16
CA GLY A 383 -17.49 -19.36 -22.38
C GLY A 383 -17.23 -17.89 -22.04
N ALA A 384 -18.30 -17.13 -21.76
CA ALA A 384 -18.20 -15.72 -21.42
C ALA A 384 -17.53 -15.52 -20.05
N ILE A 385 -16.90 -14.37 -19.80
CA ILE A 385 -16.19 -14.11 -18.53
C ILE A 385 -17.15 -13.82 -17.36
N GLU A 386 -18.35 -13.32 -17.65
CA GLU A 386 -19.31 -12.85 -16.65
C GLU A 386 -19.80 -13.95 -15.68
N PRO A 387 -20.14 -15.17 -16.13
CA PRO A 387 -20.53 -16.26 -15.23
C PRO A 387 -19.40 -16.70 -14.28
N HIS A 388 -18.14 -16.52 -14.66
CA HIS A 388 -16.99 -16.88 -13.81
C HIS A 388 -16.73 -15.82 -12.74
N LEU A 389 -16.83 -14.54 -13.10
CA LEU A 389 -16.52 -13.43 -12.19
C LEU A 389 -17.73 -12.91 -11.40
N GLY A 390 -18.95 -13.11 -11.89
CA GLY A 390 -20.19 -12.72 -11.24
C GLY A 390 -20.33 -13.25 -9.80
N PRO A 391 -20.14 -14.56 -9.54
CA PRO A 391 -20.19 -15.14 -8.19
C PRO A 391 -19.19 -14.52 -7.20
N LEU A 392 -18.12 -13.88 -7.70
CA LEU A 392 -17.10 -13.22 -6.87
C LEU A 392 -17.52 -11.81 -6.44
N GLY A 393 -18.68 -11.32 -6.91
CA GLY A 393 -19.17 -9.97 -6.70
C GLY A 393 -18.68 -8.98 -7.75
N ILE A 394 -18.12 -9.45 -8.87
CA ILE A 394 -17.64 -8.61 -9.96
C ILE A 394 -18.76 -8.48 -10.99
N ILE A 395 -19.29 -7.26 -11.13
CA ILE A 395 -20.37 -6.97 -12.07
C ILE A 395 -19.96 -7.21 -13.53
N ALA A 396 -20.94 -7.56 -14.36
CA ALA A 396 -20.75 -7.89 -15.78
C ALA A 396 -19.91 -6.87 -16.57
N ALA A 397 -20.14 -5.57 -16.35
CA ALA A 397 -19.38 -4.51 -17.01
C ALA A 397 -17.88 -4.54 -16.66
N ARG A 398 -17.53 -4.78 -15.38
CA ARG A 398 -16.13 -4.89 -14.93
C ARG A 398 -15.50 -6.18 -15.44
N ALA A 399 -16.25 -7.28 -15.44
CA ALA A 399 -15.79 -8.54 -15.99
C ALA A 399 -15.42 -8.40 -17.48
N ARG A 400 -16.27 -7.79 -18.30
CA ARG A 400 -15.97 -7.50 -19.71
C ARG A 400 -14.76 -6.58 -19.89
N ALA A 401 -14.61 -5.55 -19.05
CA ALA A 401 -13.45 -4.67 -19.10
C ALA A 401 -12.14 -5.42 -18.77
N ILE A 402 -12.15 -6.33 -17.79
CA ILE A 402 -11.02 -7.21 -17.45
C ILE A 402 -10.66 -8.11 -18.64
N HIS A 403 -11.66 -8.72 -19.29
CA HIS A 403 -11.43 -9.52 -20.50
C HIS A 403 -10.86 -8.68 -21.65
N GLY A 404 -11.38 -7.46 -21.86
CA GLY A 404 -10.85 -6.52 -22.85
C GLY A 404 -9.39 -6.16 -22.61
N LEU A 405 -9.00 -5.92 -21.35
CA LEU A 405 -7.60 -5.71 -20.96
C LEU A 405 -6.75 -6.94 -21.26
N ALA A 406 -7.22 -8.13 -20.90
CA ALA A 406 -6.51 -9.39 -21.14
C ALA A 406 -6.25 -9.59 -22.65
N ALA A 407 -7.26 -9.38 -23.50
CA ALA A 407 -7.14 -9.52 -24.95
C ALA A 407 -6.19 -8.48 -25.57
N MET A 408 -6.29 -7.21 -25.14
CA MET A 408 -5.44 -6.12 -25.63
C MET A 408 -3.97 -6.31 -25.23
N MET A 409 -3.70 -6.76 -24.01
CA MET A 409 -2.34 -7.03 -23.54
C MET A 409 -1.76 -8.31 -24.14
N SER A 410 -2.58 -9.37 -24.31
CA SER A 410 -2.13 -10.63 -24.94
C SER A 410 -1.76 -10.47 -26.41
N SER A 411 -2.44 -9.58 -27.14
CA SER A 411 -2.16 -9.32 -28.55
C SER A 411 -0.93 -8.44 -28.79
N GLY A 412 -0.37 -7.84 -27.73
CA GLY A 412 0.77 -6.92 -27.83
C GLY A 412 0.41 -5.54 -28.42
N ILE A 413 -0.88 -5.21 -28.57
CA ILE A 413 -1.35 -3.90 -29.06
C ILE A 413 -0.90 -2.77 -28.12
N ILE A 414 -0.85 -3.06 -26.81
CA ILE A 414 -0.23 -2.19 -25.80
C ILE A 414 0.70 -3.05 -24.95
N ASP A 415 2.00 -2.73 -24.98
CA ASP A 415 2.91 -3.16 -23.92
C ASP A 415 2.85 -2.15 -22.77
N ALA A 416 2.10 -2.53 -21.74
CA ALA A 416 1.93 -1.72 -20.54
C ALA A 416 3.19 -1.65 -19.64
N SER A 417 4.32 -2.25 -20.06
CA SER A 417 5.61 -2.17 -19.39
C SER A 417 6.61 -1.25 -20.11
N CYS A 418 6.44 -1.03 -21.42
CA CYS A 418 7.38 -0.29 -22.27
C CYS A 418 6.64 0.44 -23.41
N CYS A 419 5.86 1.46 -23.07
CA CYS A 419 5.15 2.27 -24.05
C CYS A 419 5.91 3.59 -24.34
N PRO A 420 6.34 3.85 -25.59
CA PRO A 420 7.00 5.11 -25.96
C PRO A 420 6.04 6.30 -26.04
N ASP A 421 4.74 6.05 -26.15
CA ASP A 421 3.67 7.05 -26.26
C ASP A 421 2.54 6.75 -25.27
N PRO A 422 2.67 7.20 -24.01
CA PRO A 422 1.65 6.98 -22.98
C PRO A 422 0.29 7.60 -23.31
N GLU A 423 0.22 8.69 -24.08
CA GLU A 423 -1.03 9.33 -24.46
C GLU A 423 -1.82 8.46 -25.44
N ALA A 424 -1.14 7.95 -26.47
CA ALA A 424 -1.75 6.99 -27.39
C ALA A 424 -2.22 5.71 -26.65
N ALA A 425 -1.48 5.27 -25.64
CA ALA A 425 -1.90 4.15 -24.80
C ALA A 425 -3.17 4.47 -24.00
N VAL A 426 -3.29 5.67 -23.41
CA VAL A 426 -4.53 6.11 -22.72
C VAL A 426 -5.72 6.08 -23.68
N THR A 427 -5.57 6.62 -24.90
CA THR A 427 -6.66 6.59 -25.91
C THR A 427 -7.09 5.15 -26.22
N ARG A 428 -6.13 4.25 -26.43
CA ARG A 428 -6.44 2.83 -26.71
C ARG A 428 -7.09 2.12 -25.53
N PHE A 429 -6.66 2.36 -24.29
CA PHE A 429 -7.33 1.79 -23.12
C PHE A 429 -8.80 2.21 -23.04
N MET A 430 -9.13 3.44 -23.47
CA MET A 430 -10.51 3.94 -23.51
C MET A 430 -11.38 3.31 -24.61
N GLU A 431 -10.79 2.59 -25.57
CA GLU A 431 -11.55 1.81 -26.56
C GLU A 431 -12.22 0.58 -25.94
N ILE A 432 -11.75 0.14 -24.76
CA ILE A 432 -12.33 -0.99 -24.02
C ILE A 432 -13.62 -0.52 -23.33
N PRO A 433 -14.79 -1.13 -23.62
CA PRO A 433 -16.02 -0.80 -22.92
C PRO A 433 -15.88 -0.99 -21.40
N GLY A 434 -16.21 0.05 -20.63
CA GLY A 434 -16.05 0.06 -19.16
C GLY A 434 -14.74 0.68 -18.66
N ILE A 435 -13.86 1.14 -19.55
CA ILE A 435 -12.66 1.90 -19.19
C ILE A 435 -12.81 3.37 -19.61
N GLY A 436 -13.02 4.23 -18.63
CA GLY A 436 -13.07 5.68 -18.83
C GLY A 436 -11.72 6.38 -18.65
N VAL A 437 -11.73 7.71 -18.81
CA VAL A 437 -10.53 8.57 -18.69
C VAL A 437 -9.77 8.39 -17.36
N TRP A 438 -10.49 8.20 -16.25
CA TRP A 438 -9.88 7.96 -14.95
C TRP A 438 -9.09 6.64 -14.92
N THR A 439 -9.73 5.54 -15.33
CA THR A 439 -9.13 4.20 -15.30
C THR A 439 -7.94 4.13 -16.26
N ALA A 440 -8.07 4.67 -17.47
CA ALA A 440 -6.99 4.72 -18.44
C ALA A 440 -5.81 5.58 -17.97
N GLY A 441 -6.09 6.76 -17.39
CA GLY A 441 -5.07 7.62 -16.79
C GLY A 441 -4.36 6.96 -15.60
N TYR A 442 -5.10 6.23 -14.76
CA TYR A 442 -4.54 5.50 -13.62
C TYR A 442 -3.64 4.33 -14.09
N ILE A 443 -4.06 3.58 -15.11
CA ILE A 443 -3.24 2.54 -15.74
C ILE A 443 -1.97 3.17 -16.34
N ALA A 444 -2.07 4.30 -17.03
CA ALA A 444 -0.90 4.97 -17.57
C ALA A 444 0.06 5.46 -16.47
N MET A 445 -0.48 6.05 -15.40
CA MET A 445 0.30 6.48 -14.23
C MET A 445 1.05 5.30 -13.59
N ARG A 446 0.34 4.21 -13.27
CA ARG A 446 0.87 3.09 -12.48
C ARG A 446 1.65 2.08 -13.32
N CYS A 447 1.13 1.69 -14.48
CA CYS A 447 1.71 0.63 -15.30
C CYS A 447 2.80 1.16 -16.22
N LEU A 448 2.53 2.25 -16.95
CA LEU A 448 3.51 2.85 -17.87
C LEU A 448 4.58 3.68 -17.14
N ALA A 449 4.44 3.85 -15.83
CA ALA A 449 5.22 4.78 -15.02
C ALA A 449 5.26 6.19 -15.66
N TRP A 450 4.09 6.66 -16.15
CA TRP A 450 4.01 7.94 -16.84
C TRP A 450 4.06 9.10 -15.83
N PRO A 451 5.16 9.87 -15.74
CA PRO A 451 5.33 10.89 -14.71
C PRO A 451 4.36 12.07 -14.82
N ASP A 452 3.73 12.25 -15.97
CA ASP A 452 2.84 13.37 -16.25
C ASP A 452 1.35 12.98 -16.32
N ALA A 453 1.03 11.76 -15.91
CA ALA A 453 -0.37 11.33 -15.80
C ALA A 453 -1.10 12.18 -14.75
N PHE A 454 -2.30 12.69 -15.09
CA PHE A 454 -3.12 13.47 -14.16
C PHE A 454 -4.55 12.96 -14.10
N LEU A 455 -5.05 12.69 -12.89
CA LEU A 455 -6.35 12.09 -12.66
C LEU A 455 -7.40 13.18 -12.36
N ALA A 456 -7.74 13.98 -13.36
CA ALA A 456 -8.61 15.16 -13.22
C ALA A 456 -10.01 14.86 -12.64
N THR A 457 -10.54 13.66 -12.86
CA THR A 457 -11.85 13.22 -12.37
C THR A 457 -11.77 12.46 -11.04
N ASP A 458 -10.59 12.28 -10.47
CA ASP A 458 -10.40 11.59 -9.20
C ASP A 458 -11.00 12.39 -8.04
N LEU A 459 -11.77 11.70 -7.19
CA LEU A 459 -12.52 12.35 -6.11
C LEU A 459 -11.60 13.03 -5.10
N GLU A 460 -10.51 12.37 -4.71
CA GLU A 460 -9.60 12.87 -3.67
C GLU A 460 -8.70 13.98 -4.22
N VAL A 461 -8.23 13.86 -5.47
CA VAL A 461 -7.54 14.96 -6.18
C VAL A 461 -8.44 16.20 -6.27
N ARG A 462 -9.71 16.03 -6.66
CA ARG A 462 -10.65 17.15 -6.75
C ARG A 462 -10.92 17.79 -5.40
N LYS A 463 -11.13 17.00 -4.34
CA LYS A 463 -11.33 17.50 -2.98
C LYS A 463 -10.12 18.28 -2.48
N ALA A 464 -8.91 17.73 -2.64
CA ALA A 464 -7.67 18.39 -2.23
C ALA A 464 -7.48 19.74 -2.92
N LEU A 465 -7.96 19.89 -4.16
CA LEU A 465 -7.90 21.15 -4.92
C LEU A 465 -9.06 22.13 -4.63
N GLY A 466 -9.90 21.87 -3.63
CA GLY A 466 -11.06 22.72 -3.33
C GLY A 466 -12.21 22.58 -4.34
N THR A 467 -12.34 21.42 -4.99
CA THR A 467 -13.40 21.09 -5.95
C THR A 467 -13.56 22.09 -7.11
N PRO A 468 -12.50 22.36 -7.89
CA PRO A 468 -12.58 23.29 -9.01
C PRO A 468 -13.58 22.79 -10.09
N PRO A 469 -14.15 23.70 -10.89
CA PRO A 469 -14.94 23.32 -12.06
C PRO A 469 -14.16 22.39 -12.99
N PRO A 470 -14.80 21.40 -13.65
CA PRO A 470 -14.10 20.38 -14.45
C PRO A 470 -13.12 20.94 -15.50
N GLY A 471 -13.43 22.09 -16.11
CA GLY A 471 -12.54 22.73 -17.10
C GLY A 471 -11.32 23.44 -16.51
N LYS A 472 -11.37 23.84 -15.22
CA LYS A 472 -10.30 24.60 -14.58
C LYS A 472 -9.23 23.72 -13.95
N ILE A 473 -9.56 22.47 -13.60
CA ILE A 473 -8.60 21.57 -12.93
C ILE A 473 -7.40 21.24 -13.81
N LEU A 474 -7.62 21.05 -15.12
CA LEU A 474 -6.54 20.78 -16.07
C LEU A 474 -5.63 21.99 -16.20
N THR A 475 -6.19 23.20 -16.27
CA THR A 475 -5.42 24.45 -16.31
C THR A 475 -4.55 24.64 -15.06
N LEU A 476 -5.08 24.31 -13.87
CA LEU A 476 -4.29 24.34 -12.63
C LEU A 476 -3.13 23.33 -12.68
N ALA A 477 -3.38 22.14 -13.23
CA ALA A 477 -2.37 21.09 -13.32
C ALA A 477 -1.28 21.36 -14.38
N GLU A 478 -1.49 22.28 -15.34
CA GLU A 478 -0.50 22.61 -16.36
C GLU A 478 0.83 23.07 -15.76
N CYS A 479 0.80 23.82 -14.66
CA CYS A 479 2.02 24.30 -13.99
C CYS A 479 2.86 23.19 -13.33
N TRP A 480 2.32 21.97 -13.22
CA TRP A 480 3.02 20.80 -12.67
C TRP A 480 3.60 19.88 -13.73
N LYS A 481 3.40 20.18 -15.02
CA LYS A 481 4.05 19.43 -16.09
C LYS A 481 5.58 19.56 -15.97
N PRO A 482 6.35 18.51 -16.28
CA PRO A 482 5.93 17.17 -16.73
C PRO A 482 5.74 16.13 -15.60
N TRP A 483 5.42 16.56 -14.37
CA TRP A 483 5.44 15.73 -13.16
C TRP A 483 4.08 15.63 -12.47
N ARG A 484 2.99 15.76 -13.22
CA ARG A 484 1.62 15.74 -12.68
C ARG A 484 1.27 14.47 -11.89
N ALA A 485 1.89 13.31 -12.17
CA ALA A 485 1.66 12.09 -11.39
C ALA A 485 2.20 12.19 -9.96
N TYR A 486 3.33 12.89 -9.77
CA TYR A 486 3.89 13.17 -8.45
C TYR A 486 3.03 14.18 -7.69
N ALA A 487 2.45 15.16 -8.39
CA ALA A 487 1.45 16.05 -7.81
C ALA A 487 0.21 15.28 -7.33
N VAL A 488 -0.30 14.31 -8.12
CA VAL A 488 -1.40 13.41 -7.70
C VAL A 488 -1.02 12.66 -6.41
N MET A 489 0.19 12.09 -6.33
CA MET A 489 0.64 11.39 -5.12
C MET A 489 0.72 12.32 -3.89
N HIS A 490 1.18 13.55 -4.08
CA HIS A 490 1.16 14.56 -3.02
C HIS A 490 -0.26 14.86 -2.54
N LEU A 491 -1.18 15.11 -3.47
CA LEU A 491 -2.59 15.38 -3.17
C LEU A 491 -3.26 14.22 -2.44
N TRP A 492 -3.04 12.97 -2.85
CA TRP A 492 -3.57 11.80 -2.15
C TRP A 492 -3.01 11.67 -0.74
N ASN A 493 -1.70 11.84 -0.54
CA ASN A 493 -1.10 11.76 0.78
C ASN A 493 -1.63 12.85 1.72
N ARG A 494 -1.91 14.05 1.19
CA ARG A 494 -2.55 15.12 1.98
C ARG A 494 -4.01 14.84 2.27
N ALA A 495 -4.81 14.47 1.28
CA ALA A 495 -6.22 14.11 1.49
C ALA A 495 -6.35 12.98 2.53
N GLU A 496 -5.41 12.05 2.55
CA GLU A 496 -5.31 11.02 3.58
C GLU A 496 -4.90 11.56 4.95
N ALA A 497 -3.94 12.49 5.03
CA ALA A 497 -3.51 13.10 6.28
C ALA A 497 -4.62 14.00 6.88
N GLU A 498 -5.32 14.74 6.03
CA GLU A 498 -6.51 15.53 6.38
C GLU A 498 -7.66 14.62 6.76
N SER A 499 -7.93 13.55 6.00
CA SER A 499 -8.92 12.55 6.39
C SER A 499 -8.54 11.87 7.69
N ALA A 500 -7.27 11.55 7.94
CA ALA A 500 -6.82 10.96 9.20
C ALA A 500 -6.86 11.95 10.36
N SER A 501 -6.60 13.25 10.11
CA SER A 501 -6.73 14.33 11.08
C SER A 501 -8.18 14.65 11.36
N GLU A 502 -9.05 14.68 10.35
CA GLU A 502 -10.50 14.81 10.46
C GLU A 502 -11.11 13.57 11.09
N HIS A 503 -10.64 12.36 10.77
CA HIS A 503 -11.08 11.14 11.45
C HIS A 503 -10.49 11.09 12.85
N ALA A 504 -9.31 11.62 13.12
CA ALA A 504 -8.80 11.74 14.49
C ALA A 504 -9.56 12.82 15.26
N THR A 505 -9.97 13.92 14.63
CA THR A 505 -10.70 15.04 15.25
C THR A 505 -12.18 14.73 15.36
N LYS A 506 -12.77 14.05 14.37
CA LYS A 506 -14.12 13.47 14.41
C LYS A 506 -14.14 12.24 15.28
N SER A 507 -13.10 11.41 15.35
CA SER A 507 -12.99 10.31 16.33
C SER A 507 -12.62 10.82 17.70
N LYS A 508 -12.03 12.01 17.86
CA LYS A 508 -11.82 12.64 19.16
C LYS A 508 -13.08 13.35 19.63
N LYS A 509 -13.79 14.10 18.76
CA LYS A 509 -15.14 14.62 19.04
C LYS A 509 -16.22 13.53 19.13
N ARG A 510 -16.08 12.44 18.39
CA ARG A 510 -16.97 11.26 18.45
C ARG A 510 -16.56 10.35 19.57
N ASN A 511 -15.29 10.24 19.98
CA ASN A 511 -14.94 9.54 21.22
C ASN A 511 -15.36 10.39 22.42
N GLU A 512 -15.16 11.71 22.42
CA GLU A 512 -15.69 12.60 23.47
C GLU A 512 -17.23 12.54 23.55
N LYS A 513 -17.95 12.36 22.42
CA LYS A 513 -19.43 12.23 22.41
C LYS A 513 -19.97 10.78 22.48
N LYS A 514 -19.14 9.77 22.20
CA LYS A 514 -19.47 8.31 22.29
C LYS A 514 -19.02 7.74 23.63
N GLU A 515 -18.03 8.34 24.29
CA GLU A 515 -17.68 8.10 25.70
C GLU A 515 -18.78 8.61 26.64
N GLU A 516 -19.62 9.58 26.21
CA GLU A 516 -20.78 10.04 26.98
C GLU A 516 -22.12 9.34 26.63
N MET A 517 -22.22 8.62 25.50
CA MET A 517 -23.51 8.07 25.05
C MET A 517 -23.61 6.55 25.30
N HIS A 518 -24.27 6.18 26.40
CA HIS A 518 -24.59 4.79 26.72
C HIS A 518 -25.87 4.33 26.01
N TYR A 519 -25.87 3.12 25.45
CA TYR A 519 -27.07 2.48 24.90
C TYR A 519 -27.67 1.49 25.89
N LEU A 520 -28.99 1.31 25.84
CA LEU A 520 -29.73 0.39 26.71
C LEU A 520 -30.53 -0.65 25.93
N SER A 521 -30.63 -1.84 26.51
CA SER A 521 -31.57 -2.88 26.12
C SER A 521 -32.06 -3.62 27.38
N HIS A 522 -33.18 -4.32 27.26
CA HIS A 522 -33.78 -5.08 28.36
C HIS A 522 -33.81 -6.57 28.01
N TYR A 523 -33.67 -7.40 29.03
CA TYR A 523 -33.76 -8.84 28.94
C TYR A 523 -34.64 -9.38 30.08
N GLU A 524 -35.59 -10.24 29.76
CA GLU A 524 -36.44 -10.88 30.76
C GLU A 524 -35.82 -12.21 31.17
N SER A 525 -35.37 -12.31 32.42
CA SER A 525 -34.80 -13.56 32.97
C SER A 525 -35.78 -14.27 33.91
N PRO A 526 -35.56 -15.57 34.19
CA PRO A 526 -36.33 -16.29 35.21
C PRO A 526 -36.23 -15.69 36.63
N LEU A 527 -35.22 -14.85 36.89
CA LEU A 527 -34.97 -14.21 38.19
C LEU A 527 -35.36 -12.71 38.23
N GLY A 528 -36.10 -12.26 37.22
CA GLY A 528 -36.59 -10.89 37.05
C GLY A 528 -35.97 -10.17 35.85
N ALA A 529 -36.51 -8.99 35.54
CA ALA A 529 -36.02 -8.14 34.47
C ALA A 529 -34.55 -7.74 34.68
N MET A 530 -33.81 -7.66 33.58
CA MET A 530 -32.42 -7.25 33.55
C MET A 530 -32.22 -6.10 32.56
N THR A 531 -31.36 -5.15 32.93
CA THR A 531 -30.93 -4.06 32.07
C THR A 531 -29.53 -4.32 31.55
N MET A 532 -29.36 -4.24 30.23
CA MET A 532 -28.09 -4.26 29.52
C MET A 532 -27.68 -2.84 29.13
N ALA A 533 -26.41 -2.49 29.34
CA ALA A 533 -25.81 -1.24 28.89
C ALA A 533 -24.58 -1.50 28.02
N GLY A 534 -24.38 -0.70 26.97
CA GLY A 534 -23.22 -0.82 26.10
C GLY A 534 -22.80 0.50 25.45
N ASP A 535 -21.55 0.56 25.00
CA ASP A 535 -20.94 1.71 24.31
C ASP A 535 -21.09 1.65 22.77
N GLY A 536 -21.98 0.77 22.29
CA GLY A 536 -22.20 0.46 20.88
C GLY A 536 -21.38 -0.73 20.37
N GLU A 537 -20.31 -1.11 21.06
CA GLU A 537 -19.44 -2.23 20.68
C GLU A 537 -19.26 -3.27 21.79
N HIS A 538 -19.21 -2.81 23.05
CA HIS A 538 -18.97 -3.63 24.22
C HIS A 538 -20.14 -3.50 25.20
N LEU A 539 -20.42 -4.59 25.92
CA LEU A 539 -21.29 -4.59 27.08
C LEU A 539 -20.51 -3.94 28.23
N THR A 540 -21.00 -2.81 28.71
CA THR A 540 -20.42 -2.06 29.83
C THR A 540 -21.15 -2.32 31.13
N GLY A 541 -22.38 -2.83 31.05
CA GLY A 541 -23.15 -3.23 32.21
C GLY A 541 -24.26 -4.24 31.90
N LEU A 542 -24.57 -5.04 32.91
CA LEU A 542 -25.65 -6.01 32.96
C LEU A 542 -26.05 -6.13 34.43
N TRP A 543 -27.29 -5.78 34.76
CA TRP A 543 -27.81 -5.77 36.13
C TRP A 543 -29.19 -6.41 36.17
N PHE A 544 -29.53 -7.06 37.29
CA PHE A 544 -30.93 -7.26 37.64
C PHE A 544 -31.52 -5.91 38.05
N ASP A 545 -32.71 -5.60 37.55
CA ASP A 545 -33.38 -4.35 37.88
C ASP A 545 -33.60 -4.27 39.41
N GLY A 546 -33.19 -3.16 40.01
CA GLY A 546 -33.27 -2.93 41.45
C GLY A 546 -32.15 -3.58 42.29
N GLN A 547 -31.11 -4.15 41.68
CA GLN A 547 -29.97 -4.70 42.43
C GLN A 547 -29.07 -3.63 43.07
N LYS A 548 -28.19 -4.04 43.99
CA LYS A 548 -27.21 -3.14 44.60
C LYS A 548 -26.22 -2.65 43.54
N TYR A 549 -26.13 -1.34 43.32
CA TYR A 549 -25.36 -0.70 42.23
C TYR A 549 -25.95 -0.91 40.81
N ASP A 550 -27.27 -1.06 40.72
CA ASP A 550 -28.01 -1.02 39.44
C ASP A 550 -27.63 0.23 38.61
N ARG A 551 -27.47 0.04 37.31
CA ARG A 551 -27.15 1.09 36.32
C ARG A 551 -25.91 1.93 36.68
N SER A 552 -24.97 1.39 37.46
CA SER A 552 -23.80 2.12 37.98
C SER A 552 -22.77 2.58 36.93
N THR A 553 -22.93 2.21 35.66
CA THR A 553 -22.03 2.61 34.57
C THR A 553 -22.75 3.39 33.48
N ILE A 554 -23.93 3.96 33.78
CA ILE A 554 -24.67 4.80 32.83
C ILE A 554 -25.09 6.10 33.53
N ASP A 555 -25.06 7.19 32.77
CA ASP A 555 -25.60 8.48 33.17
C ASP A 555 -27.04 8.65 32.63
N ASN A 556 -27.75 9.70 33.04
CA ASN A 556 -29.17 9.93 32.71
C ASN A 556 -29.48 10.11 31.21
N ASP A 557 -28.46 10.24 30.36
CA ASP A 557 -28.58 10.45 28.91
C ASP A 557 -28.51 9.15 28.07
N ALA A 558 -28.67 8.00 28.72
CA ALA A 558 -28.61 6.71 28.04
C ALA A 558 -29.79 6.47 27.08
N VAL A 559 -29.50 6.00 25.87
CA VAL A 559 -30.48 5.84 24.78
C VAL A 559 -30.90 4.38 24.64
N VAL A 560 -32.21 4.11 24.67
CA VAL A 560 -32.74 2.76 24.41
C VAL A 560 -32.50 2.37 22.95
N GLN A 561 -31.68 1.35 22.72
CA GLN A 561 -31.36 0.82 21.39
C GLN A 561 -31.20 -0.71 21.45
N PRO A 562 -32.32 -1.47 21.40
CA PRO A 562 -32.32 -2.88 21.77
C PRO A 562 -31.60 -3.82 20.79
N HIS A 563 -31.37 -3.40 19.54
CA HIS A 563 -30.87 -4.25 18.45
C HIS A 563 -29.37 -4.08 18.13
N LEU A 564 -28.57 -3.68 19.11
CA LEU A 564 -27.11 -3.66 18.92
C LEU A 564 -26.53 -5.08 18.90
N PRO A 565 -25.52 -5.36 18.06
CA PRO A 565 -24.90 -6.69 17.97
C PRO A 565 -24.44 -7.25 19.32
N VAL A 566 -23.95 -6.39 20.22
CA VAL A 566 -23.51 -6.80 21.56
C VAL A 566 -24.67 -7.22 22.46
N PHE A 567 -25.83 -6.58 22.35
CA PHE A 567 -27.04 -6.97 23.10
C PHE A 567 -27.62 -8.26 22.57
N THR A 568 -27.62 -8.48 21.25
CA THR A 568 -28.03 -9.76 20.66
C THR A 568 -27.14 -10.91 21.14
N GLN A 569 -25.81 -10.73 21.15
CA GLN A 569 -24.88 -11.74 21.68
C GLN A 569 -25.07 -11.97 23.18
N THR A 570 -25.35 -10.90 23.93
CA THR A 570 -25.60 -10.98 25.38
C THR A 570 -26.89 -11.72 25.68
N ALA A 571 -27.98 -11.45 24.93
CA ALA A 571 -29.22 -12.19 25.06
C ALA A 571 -29.04 -13.67 24.74
N GLN A 572 -28.36 -14.01 23.63
CA GLN A 572 -28.03 -15.40 23.28
C GLN A 572 -27.22 -16.11 24.38
N TRP A 573 -26.25 -15.38 24.97
CA TRP A 573 -25.48 -15.90 26.09
C TRP A 573 -26.37 -16.17 27.31
N LEU A 574 -27.27 -15.26 27.64
CA LEU A 574 -28.20 -15.39 28.78
C LEU A 574 -29.22 -16.50 28.55
N ASP A 575 -29.73 -16.66 27.33
CA ASP A 575 -30.66 -17.73 26.97
C ASP A 575 -30.04 -19.11 27.25
N THR A 576 -28.84 -19.36 26.72
CA THR A 576 -28.12 -20.62 26.98
C THR A 576 -27.77 -20.80 28.46
N TYR A 577 -27.40 -19.71 29.13
CA TYR A 577 -27.03 -19.75 30.55
C TYR A 577 -28.22 -20.13 31.44
N PHE A 578 -29.39 -19.52 31.23
CA PHE A 578 -30.59 -19.81 32.03
C PHE A 578 -31.25 -21.16 31.69
N GLU A 579 -30.86 -21.80 30.58
CA GLU A 579 -31.20 -23.19 30.27
C GLU A 579 -30.38 -24.23 31.08
N GLY A 580 -29.39 -23.79 31.88
CA GLY A 580 -28.55 -24.70 32.66
C GLY A 580 -27.29 -25.17 31.94
N ALA A 581 -26.90 -24.52 30.83
CA ALA A 581 -25.74 -24.88 30.04
C ALA A 581 -24.63 -23.80 30.09
N ASP A 582 -23.37 -24.24 29.91
CA ASP A 582 -22.25 -23.31 29.68
C ASP A 582 -22.36 -22.71 28.27
N PRO A 583 -22.50 -21.38 28.12
CA PRO A 583 -22.64 -20.75 26.80
C PRO A 583 -21.40 -20.89 25.90
N GLY A 584 -20.23 -21.23 26.45
CA GLY A 584 -19.02 -21.52 25.65
C GLY A 584 -18.35 -20.31 24.98
N PHE A 585 -18.89 -19.10 25.17
CA PHE A 585 -18.25 -17.84 24.76
C PHE A 585 -18.53 -16.74 25.79
N THR A 586 -17.89 -15.58 25.63
CA THR A 586 -18.16 -14.36 26.40
C THR A 586 -18.42 -13.23 25.41
N PRO A 587 -19.59 -12.54 25.47
CA PRO A 587 -19.82 -11.34 24.67
C PRO A 587 -18.69 -10.31 24.88
N PRO A 588 -18.41 -9.43 23.91
CA PRO A 588 -17.40 -8.40 24.10
C PRO A 588 -17.79 -7.50 25.27
N ILE A 589 -17.05 -7.58 26.37
CA ILE A 589 -17.29 -6.81 27.61
C ILE A 589 -16.21 -5.76 27.81
N ARG A 590 -16.57 -4.62 28.41
CA ARG A 590 -15.64 -3.60 28.87
C ARG A 590 -15.96 -3.23 30.31
N VAL A 591 -15.04 -3.54 31.23
CA VAL A 591 -15.16 -3.14 32.63
C VAL A 591 -14.25 -1.95 32.91
N GLU A 592 -14.86 -0.83 33.28
CA GLU A 592 -14.15 0.36 33.71
C GLU A 592 -13.78 0.33 35.19
N GLY A 593 -12.68 1.02 35.52
CA GLY A 593 -12.14 1.14 36.86
C GLY A 593 -10.63 1.00 36.92
N SER A 594 -10.10 0.97 38.14
CA SER A 594 -8.67 0.82 38.40
C SER A 594 -8.10 -0.49 37.87
N ASP A 595 -6.79 -0.54 37.65
CA ASP A 595 -6.08 -1.76 37.22
C ASP A 595 -6.33 -2.93 38.17
N PHE A 596 -6.51 -2.64 39.47
CA PHE A 596 -6.90 -3.63 40.47
C PHE A 596 -8.27 -4.26 40.15
N LYS A 597 -9.27 -3.45 39.79
CA LYS A 597 -10.62 -3.95 39.43
C LYS A 597 -10.57 -4.79 38.16
N LYS A 598 -9.86 -4.32 37.12
CA LYS A 598 -9.67 -5.07 35.87
C LYS A 598 -9.00 -6.42 36.10
N MET A 599 -8.01 -6.47 37.01
CA MET A 599 -7.35 -7.72 37.37
C MET A 599 -8.28 -8.69 38.10
N VAL A 600 -9.06 -8.21 39.08
CA VAL A 600 -10.05 -9.05 39.79
C VAL A 600 -11.11 -9.59 38.81
N THR A 601 -11.59 -8.76 37.87
CA THR A 601 -12.50 -9.20 36.80
C THR A 601 -11.88 -10.30 35.94
N SER A 602 -10.62 -10.14 35.49
CA SER A 602 -9.91 -11.18 34.73
C SER A 602 -9.82 -12.51 35.49
N ILE A 603 -9.63 -12.47 36.81
CA ILE A 603 -9.59 -13.68 37.64
C ILE A 603 -10.99 -14.30 37.76
N MET A 604 -12.05 -13.50 37.96
CA MET A 604 -13.42 -14.02 38.02
C MET A 604 -13.83 -14.71 36.71
N LEU A 605 -13.47 -14.15 35.56
CA LEU A 605 -13.73 -14.76 34.25
C LEU A 605 -13.04 -16.12 34.04
N SER A 606 -12.02 -16.44 34.86
CA SER A 606 -11.38 -17.76 34.82
C SER A 606 -12.08 -18.82 35.69
N ILE A 607 -13.14 -18.45 36.43
CA ILE A 607 -13.92 -19.39 37.26
C ILE A 607 -14.93 -20.12 36.34
N PRO A 608 -14.77 -21.43 36.10
CA PRO A 608 -15.64 -22.18 35.18
C PRO A 608 -17.09 -22.25 35.62
N PHE A 609 -17.99 -22.57 34.69
CA PHE A 609 -19.38 -22.92 34.97
C PHE A 609 -19.44 -24.12 35.93
N GLY A 610 -20.29 -24.05 36.96
CA GLY A 610 -20.43 -25.11 37.97
C GLY A 610 -19.29 -25.19 38.97
N ALA A 611 -18.37 -24.22 38.98
CA ALA A 611 -17.28 -24.13 39.94
C ALA A 611 -17.38 -22.86 40.80
N THR A 612 -16.81 -22.92 42.01
CA THR A 612 -16.71 -21.75 42.89
C THR A 612 -15.26 -21.40 43.21
N SER A 613 -15.04 -20.15 43.57
CA SER A 613 -13.76 -19.66 44.12
C SER A 613 -14.04 -18.84 45.37
N THR A 614 -13.04 -18.67 46.23
CA THR A 614 -13.17 -17.88 47.45
C THR A 614 -12.54 -16.50 47.29
N TYR A 615 -13.03 -15.52 48.05
CA TYR A 615 -12.38 -14.20 48.13
C TYR A 615 -10.88 -14.29 48.48
N ALA A 616 -10.50 -15.26 49.32
CA ALA A 616 -9.12 -15.52 49.69
C ALA A 616 -8.27 -16.06 48.52
N GLN A 617 -8.82 -16.98 47.71
CA GLN A 617 -8.14 -17.50 46.53
C GLN A 617 -7.92 -16.42 45.46
N ILE A 618 -8.93 -15.59 45.22
CA ILE A 618 -8.80 -14.45 44.30
C ILE A 618 -7.76 -13.46 44.84
N ALA A 619 -7.76 -13.17 46.14
CA ALA A 619 -6.75 -12.30 46.75
C ALA A 619 -5.33 -12.88 46.59
N ALA A 620 -5.14 -14.18 46.83
CA ALA A 620 -3.87 -14.85 46.62
C ALA A 620 -3.39 -14.74 45.15
N GLU A 621 -4.30 -14.91 44.19
CA GLU A 621 -4.00 -14.80 42.77
C GLU A 621 -3.64 -13.36 42.36
N VAL A 622 -4.34 -12.35 42.90
CA VAL A 622 -3.95 -10.94 42.70
C VAL A 622 -2.58 -10.65 43.29
N ALA A 623 -2.29 -11.12 44.51
CA ALA A 623 -0.98 -10.96 45.14
C ALA A 623 0.13 -11.55 44.28
N ARG A 624 -0.09 -12.76 43.75
CA ARG A 624 0.81 -13.45 42.82
C ARG A 624 1.05 -12.64 41.54
N ARG A 625 0.00 -12.16 40.88
CA ARG A 625 0.10 -11.38 39.63
C ARG A 625 0.78 -10.01 39.81
N THR A 626 0.66 -9.43 41.00
CA THR A 626 1.23 -8.10 41.32
C THR A 626 2.59 -8.15 42.01
N GLY A 627 3.14 -9.35 42.25
CA GLY A 627 4.41 -9.52 42.97
C GLY A 627 4.35 -9.08 44.44
N ARG A 628 3.15 -9.01 45.03
CA ARG A 628 2.95 -8.64 46.44
C ARG A 628 2.91 -9.88 47.32
N LYS A 629 3.40 -9.74 48.56
CA LYS A 629 3.39 -10.84 49.55
C LYS A 629 1.96 -11.28 49.93
N GLN A 630 1.01 -10.34 49.97
CA GLN A 630 -0.39 -10.60 50.31
C GLN A 630 -1.31 -9.55 49.67
N MET A 631 -2.60 -9.90 49.55
CA MET A 631 -3.67 -8.99 49.13
C MET A 631 -4.86 -9.15 50.08
N SER A 632 -5.61 -8.06 50.32
CA SER A 632 -6.77 -8.08 51.21
C SER A 632 -7.98 -8.74 50.54
N ALA A 633 -8.51 -9.80 51.13
CA ALA A 633 -9.77 -10.42 50.71
C ALA A 633 -10.96 -9.45 50.81
N GLN A 634 -10.92 -8.47 51.73
CA GLN A 634 -11.93 -7.43 51.83
C GLN A 634 -11.86 -6.44 50.65
N ALA A 635 -10.64 -6.08 50.21
CA ALA A 635 -10.46 -5.23 49.03
C ALA A 635 -10.95 -5.95 47.76
N VAL A 636 -10.67 -7.25 47.62
CA VAL A 636 -11.24 -8.09 46.56
C VAL A 636 -12.76 -8.13 46.67
N GLY A 637 -13.31 -8.31 47.86
CA GLY A 637 -14.76 -8.28 48.10
C GLY A 637 -15.41 -6.98 47.63
N GLY A 638 -14.77 -5.84 47.86
CA GLY A 638 -15.23 -4.54 47.33
C GLY A 638 -15.22 -4.46 45.80
N ALA A 639 -14.24 -5.06 45.13
CA ALA A 639 -14.17 -5.11 43.66
C ALA A 639 -15.21 -6.08 43.06
N VAL A 640 -15.37 -7.27 43.66
CA VAL A 640 -16.37 -8.28 43.26
C VAL A 640 -17.79 -7.73 43.42
N GLY A 641 -18.07 -7.04 44.53
CA GLY A 641 -19.40 -6.48 44.82
C GLY A 641 -19.80 -5.29 43.93
N ARG A 642 -18.82 -4.63 43.27
CA ARG A 642 -19.05 -3.53 42.31
C ARG A 642 -18.86 -3.97 40.86
N ASN A 643 -19.13 -5.25 40.59
CA ASN A 643 -19.14 -5.79 39.24
C ASN A 643 -20.37 -5.25 38.48
N PRO A 644 -20.18 -4.47 37.40
CA PRO A 644 -21.30 -3.92 36.65
C PRO A 644 -21.90 -4.90 35.65
N ILE A 645 -21.27 -6.05 35.39
CA ILE A 645 -21.72 -7.03 34.39
C ILE A 645 -21.98 -8.37 35.10
N VAL A 646 -23.12 -8.48 35.79
CA VAL A 646 -23.45 -9.69 36.55
C VAL A 646 -23.64 -10.91 35.64
N LEU A 647 -23.50 -12.11 36.19
CA LEU A 647 -23.54 -13.41 35.48
C LEU A 647 -22.33 -13.65 34.55
N ILE A 648 -22.12 -12.80 33.55
CA ILE A 648 -21.04 -12.94 32.56
C ILE A 648 -19.67 -12.78 33.22
N VAL A 649 -19.51 -11.75 34.07
CA VAL A 649 -18.42 -11.72 35.05
C VAL A 649 -18.96 -12.41 36.31
N PRO A 650 -18.54 -13.65 36.61
CA PRO A 650 -19.31 -14.54 37.48
C PRO A 650 -19.06 -14.27 38.98
N CYS A 651 -19.49 -13.09 39.46
CA CYS A 651 -19.34 -12.70 40.86
C CYS A 651 -20.22 -13.54 41.82
N HIS A 652 -21.26 -14.22 41.31
CA HIS A 652 -22.06 -15.18 42.08
C HIS A 652 -21.28 -16.47 42.40
N ARG A 653 -20.26 -16.84 41.63
CA ARG A 653 -19.37 -17.99 41.90
C ARG A 653 -18.34 -17.72 42.99
N VAL A 654 -18.24 -16.48 43.48
CA VAL A 654 -17.28 -16.09 44.52
C VAL A 654 -17.91 -16.22 45.90
N VAL A 655 -17.43 -17.14 46.73
CA VAL A 655 -17.97 -17.41 48.08
C VAL A 655 -16.98 -17.07 49.19
N ALA A 656 -17.44 -17.00 50.44
CA ALA A 656 -16.55 -16.88 51.58
C ALA A 656 -15.85 -18.22 51.88
N THR A 657 -14.66 -18.18 52.48
CA THR A 657 -13.88 -19.39 52.83
C THR A 657 -14.61 -20.31 53.80
N ASN A 658 -15.53 -19.77 54.61
CA ASN A 658 -16.39 -20.53 55.51
C ASN A 658 -17.69 -21.05 54.86
N GLY A 659 -17.80 -20.97 53.52
CA GLY A 659 -19.00 -21.38 52.79
C GLY A 659 -20.16 -20.39 52.87
N SER A 660 -20.01 -19.20 53.47
CA SER A 660 -21.12 -18.26 53.54
C SER A 660 -21.38 -17.54 52.20
N LEU A 661 -22.66 -17.44 51.83
CA LEU A 661 -23.12 -16.70 50.65
C LEU A 661 -23.23 -15.21 50.99
N ARG A 662 -22.17 -14.45 50.72
CA ARG A 662 -22.12 -12.99 50.94
C ARG A 662 -21.67 -12.24 49.69
N GLY A 663 -21.85 -10.92 49.70
CA GLY A 663 -21.17 -9.99 48.79
C GLY A 663 -21.59 -10.03 47.31
N TYR A 664 -22.77 -10.60 47.00
CA TYR A 664 -23.33 -10.57 45.64
C TYR A 664 -24.36 -9.46 45.51
N ALA A 665 -24.17 -8.59 44.50
CA ALA A 665 -25.00 -7.41 44.27
C ALA A 665 -26.47 -7.73 43.95
N GLY A 666 -26.72 -8.87 43.28
CA GLY A 666 -28.05 -9.32 42.90
C GLY A 666 -28.89 -9.94 44.02
N GLY A 667 -28.38 -10.00 45.25
CA GLY A 667 -29.07 -10.57 46.41
C GLY A 667 -28.77 -12.05 46.65
N VAL A 668 -28.78 -12.47 47.92
CA VAL A 668 -28.33 -13.83 48.31
C VAL A 668 -29.23 -14.93 47.74
N ASN A 669 -30.55 -14.71 47.69
CA ASN A 669 -31.49 -15.69 47.10
C ASN A 669 -31.21 -15.96 45.62
N ARG A 670 -30.93 -14.92 44.83
CA ARG A 670 -30.53 -15.09 43.42
C ARG A 670 -29.20 -15.84 43.31
N LYS A 671 -28.25 -15.55 44.20
CA LYS A 671 -26.94 -16.22 44.23
C LYS A 671 -27.08 -17.73 44.47
N GLU A 672 -27.92 -18.11 45.42
CA GLU A 672 -28.19 -19.52 45.74
C GLU A 672 -28.81 -20.24 44.54
N TRP A 673 -29.87 -19.67 43.95
CA TRP A 673 -30.51 -20.23 42.76
C TRP A 673 -29.54 -20.41 41.58
N LEU A 674 -28.69 -19.40 41.32
CA LEU A 674 -27.70 -19.46 40.23
C LEU A 674 -26.67 -20.57 40.46
N LEU A 675 -26.22 -20.76 41.69
CA LEU A 675 -25.27 -21.83 42.03
C LEU A 675 -25.92 -23.21 41.89
N GLU A 676 -27.15 -23.39 42.34
CA GLU A 676 -27.91 -24.63 42.16
C GLU A 676 -28.12 -24.97 40.68
N MET A 677 -28.52 -23.96 39.89
CA MET A 677 -28.72 -24.10 38.45
C MET A 677 -27.43 -24.53 37.73
N GLU A 678 -26.28 -24.01 38.15
CA GLU A 678 -24.97 -24.43 37.64
C GLU A 678 -24.51 -25.81 38.16
N GLY A 679 -25.29 -26.48 39.01
CA GLY A 679 -24.98 -27.79 39.58
C GLY A 679 -24.03 -27.76 40.79
N VAL A 680 -23.84 -26.60 41.42
CA VAL A 680 -23.05 -26.47 42.64
C VAL A 680 -23.87 -26.95 43.84
N ASN A 681 -23.32 -27.83 44.66
CA ASN A 681 -23.98 -28.29 45.87
C ASN A 681 -24.02 -27.18 46.93
N VAL A 682 -25.20 -26.55 47.10
CA VAL A 682 -25.40 -25.45 48.05
C VAL A 682 -25.77 -25.91 49.48
N SER A 683 -26.07 -27.19 49.70
CA SER A 683 -26.51 -27.71 51.01
C SER A 683 -25.48 -27.57 52.15
N GLY A 684 -24.22 -27.26 51.82
CA GLY A 684 -23.15 -26.94 52.78
C GLY A 684 -22.83 -25.44 52.92
N LEU A 685 -23.57 -24.55 52.23
CA LEU A 685 -23.34 -23.11 52.24
C LEU A 685 -24.23 -22.43 53.29
N LEU A 686 -23.67 -21.46 54.03
CA LEU A 686 -24.37 -20.77 55.12
C LEU A 686 -24.97 -19.45 54.62
N THR A 687 -26.29 -19.33 54.65
CA THR A 687 -26.99 -18.05 54.47
C THR A 687 -26.95 -17.28 55.80
N PRO A 688 -26.31 -16.10 55.88
CA PRO A 688 -26.27 -15.34 57.12
C PRO A 688 -27.68 -14.86 57.52
N PRO A 689 -27.99 -14.73 58.83
CA PRO A 689 -29.24 -14.13 59.29
C PRO A 689 -29.35 -12.70 58.73
N ALA A 690 -30.56 -12.33 58.30
CA ALA A 690 -30.88 -11.07 57.62
C ALA A 690 -30.07 -9.87 58.15
N ALA A 691 -29.08 -9.45 57.39
CA ALA A 691 -28.33 -8.23 57.58
C ALA A 691 -28.32 -7.51 56.23
N ASP A 692 -29.24 -6.56 56.10
CA ASP A 692 -29.26 -5.48 55.13
C ASP A 692 -29.23 -5.94 53.66
N ASP A 693 -30.19 -6.79 53.32
CA ASP A 693 -30.71 -6.98 51.97
C ASP A 693 -31.44 -5.71 51.53
N GLY A 694 -30.66 -4.70 51.15
CA GLY A 694 -31.10 -3.37 50.68
C GLY A 694 -31.86 -3.38 49.35
N GLY A 695 -32.91 -4.19 49.24
CA GLY A 695 -33.94 -4.14 48.22
C GLY A 695 -35.29 -3.91 48.89
N GLU A 696 -35.56 -2.67 49.31
CA GLU A 696 -36.94 -2.25 49.57
C GLU A 696 -37.69 -2.21 48.23
N THR A 697 -38.68 -3.08 48.09
CA THR A 697 -39.83 -2.90 47.19
C THR A 697 -40.42 -1.51 47.41
N ARG A 698 -40.33 -0.64 46.40
CA ARG A 698 -41.18 0.55 46.31
C ARG A 698 -42.37 0.22 45.43
N GLU A 699 -43.56 0.34 46.03
CA GLU A 699 -44.88 0.31 45.39
C GLU A 699 -45.02 1.33 44.26
#